data_AF-A0A6A0IFI2-F1
#
_entry.id   AF-A0A6A0IFI2-F1
#
_cell.length_a   1.000
_cell.length_b   1.000
_cell.length_c   1.000
_cell.angle_alpha   90.00
_cell.angle_beta   90.00
_cell.angle_gamma   90.00
#
_symmetry.space_group_name_H-M   'P 1'
#
loop_
_entity.id
_entity.type
_entity.pdbx_description
1 polymer ?
#
loop_
_entity_poly.entity_id
_entity_poly.type
_entity_poly.pdbx_seq_one_letter_code
_entity_poly.pdbx_strand_id
1 'polypeptide(L)'
;MPRLARAAALALLVLSSRALSDQPPVRYNLWYRSPADGALRGYDLRTPARYDAGRSYPAVLFLPGRGAPKETFQLDEVHAEADARGYVLVFWIGRLVSPGLWSTHYVDGADGLPDEADVLGCLDDALSRFAVDAARVHLVGFSQGGKGALLVGLKNPDRFASVTAGAPPTDAWQGQLWAPAFPDFRSAAGGDSSSGSPEVLSRWYGQSARFFLPNGRNLPLSLRHGTLDAVVPDSPALFPYLNTHHVADTPGFGDARGRTPTLLELASADPGGYPFEARYPVAGHDQRAVLPARELFDFFGGKSRPARPARVVARHWDGRERRFYWMSLSRTGPLDGVPAAVSAESVAEANRLLLDASGPSGVLVGLPASGLDASAPLEVRVASPPARLRLAGPFPPGLALTRDGVLVPPGPGYRRDGEAVTFEAPVLSAGVTLVLAPAPVGAVAESDLLAPALVAAEGQNGARFESELLVTNLSGVDARLEALFLDGDGRLASIDVPALSVRAFPSASLFSRLGLPGGASPLRLRVTAGDPSAVVASTRVFNRLPGGGTYGLSFPAGRAGDDLLVAGERAVLFGGRGTPAERVNVSLFAPFEPSAAAVFVVAADGTTRETVAVSLAPLERVQLNDLLAAAPDGARLEVAVTAGRLQAYGTVVSNSPTNDPFRSPALAVSSAAASWTVPAVAAGEGKNGAVFSSDLLLAVPGGGTSPATVGITFRPQDGSPPLAAELLVPAGTTRAIPDVLRQLFPASVPSAGALDVRSDRALLAFGVTRSDPETGPSSQDLACVPAGGELTAGSPAAFPGVEEGEAARTNLVLANAGPDTTVALRLLTADGPRAEVTEPLAAGAVRQLASVVDLFGPRPAGPATLVVRPGPGGKVVAAAARIDNRTNDPTGLVPQPVPAD
;
A
#
# COMPACT_ATOMS: atom_id res chain seq x y z
N MET A 1 40.62 43.24 16.81
CA MET A 1 41.89 42.94 16.12
C MET A 1 41.76 41.67 15.28
N PRO A 2 41.51 41.75 13.96
CA PRO A 2 41.50 40.58 13.09
C PRO A 2 42.43 40.80 11.88
N ARG A 3 43.75 40.78 12.10
CA ARG A 3 44.74 40.76 10.99
C ARG A 3 45.92 39.79 11.18
N LEU A 4 46.08 39.19 12.37
CA LEU A 4 47.17 38.24 12.65
C LEU A 4 46.80 36.77 12.46
N ALA A 5 45.51 36.41 12.40
CA ALA A 5 45.07 35.01 12.20
C ALA A 5 45.10 34.54 10.72
N ARG A 6 45.15 35.45 9.75
CA ARG A 6 45.19 35.10 8.31
C ARG A 6 46.61 34.84 7.77
N ALA A 7 47.65 35.33 8.44
CA ALA A 7 49.04 35.12 8.00
C ALA A 7 49.58 33.74 8.40
N ALA A 8 49.14 33.18 9.54
CA ALA A 8 49.53 31.84 9.99
C ALA A 8 48.90 30.70 9.15
N ALA A 9 47.67 30.90 8.65
CA ALA A 9 47.00 29.94 7.77
C ALA A 9 47.62 29.86 6.36
N LEU A 10 48.19 30.97 5.86
CA LEU A 10 48.87 31.00 4.56
C LEU A 10 50.26 30.36 4.62
N ALA A 11 50.97 30.48 5.76
CA ALA A 11 52.27 29.83 5.96
C ALA A 11 52.15 28.30 6.16
N LEU A 12 51.09 27.80 6.81
CA LEU A 12 50.81 26.36 6.89
C LEU A 12 50.36 25.74 5.56
N LEU A 13 49.70 26.50 4.67
CA LEU A 13 49.35 26.02 3.32
C LEU A 13 50.55 25.89 2.37
N VAL A 14 51.59 26.71 2.57
CA VAL A 14 52.82 26.67 1.75
C VAL A 14 53.79 25.57 2.24
N LEU A 15 53.68 25.15 3.50
CA LEU A 15 54.48 24.04 4.05
C LEU A 15 53.87 22.65 3.79
N SER A 16 52.54 22.54 3.61
CA SER A 16 51.87 21.29 3.21
C SER A 16 51.90 21.05 1.69
N SER A 17 51.91 22.11 0.87
CA SER A 17 52.01 21.98 -0.59
C SER A 17 53.38 21.52 -1.10
N ARG A 18 54.48 21.81 -0.39
CA ARG A 18 55.81 21.27 -0.70
C ARG A 18 55.99 19.79 -0.35
N ALA A 19 55.18 19.24 0.56
CA ALA A 19 55.25 17.82 0.94
C ALA A 19 54.52 16.89 -0.05
N LEU A 20 53.58 17.42 -0.85
CA LEU A 20 52.85 16.66 -1.88
C LEU A 20 53.58 16.57 -3.24
N SER A 21 54.61 17.41 -3.51
CA SER A 21 55.21 17.45 -4.85
C SER A 21 56.15 16.27 -5.19
N ASP A 22 56.64 15.55 -4.17
CA ASP A 22 57.67 14.50 -4.30
C ASP A 22 57.25 13.11 -3.80
N GLN A 23 55.96 12.87 -3.54
CA GLN A 23 55.52 11.53 -3.08
C GLN A 23 55.57 10.49 -4.21
N PRO A 24 56.36 9.41 -4.07
CA PRO A 24 56.41 8.34 -5.06
C PRO A 24 55.08 7.55 -5.07
N PRO A 25 54.80 6.81 -6.15
CA PRO A 25 53.72 5.82 -6.17
C PRO A 25 53.87 4.84 -4.99
N VAL A 26 52.76 4.48 -4.34
CA VAL A 26 52.77 3.56 -3.19
C VAL A 26 52.01 2.30 -3.56
N ARG A 27 52.58 1.14 -3.22
CA ARG A 27 51.93 -0.16 -3.32
C ARG A 27 51.44 -0.62 -1.96
N TYR A 28 50.22 -1.12 -1.91
CA TYR A 28 49.55 -1.67 -0.74
C TYR A 28 49.20 -3.13 -1.00
N ASN A 29 49.46 -3.99 -0.02
CA ASN A 29 48.94 -5.36 0.03
C ASN A 29 47.77 -5.36 1.00
N LEU A 30 46.56 -5.53 0.47
CA LEU A 30 45.32 -5.27 1.18
C LEU A 30 44.47 -6.53 1.28
N TRP A 31 43.52 -6.49 2.23
CA TRP A 31 42.59 -7.57 2.48
C TRP A 31 41.17 -7.03 2.65
N TYR A 32 40.19 -7.72 2.07
CA TYR A 32 38.76 -7.46 2.24
C TYR A 32 38.05 -8.74 2.70
N ARG A 33 36.86 -8.58 3.28
CA ARG A 33 35.98 -9.72 3.57
C ARG A 33 35.08 -9.95 2.37
N SER A 34 35.11 -11.16 1.82
CA SER A 34 34.23 -11.55 0.72
C SER A 34 32.76 -11.39 1.12
N PRO A 35 31.93 -10.70 0.32
CA PRO A 35 30.51 -10.62 0.59
C PRO A 35 29.79 -11.96 0.39
N ALA A 36 30.41 -12.94 -0.28
CA ALA A 36 29.79 -14.23 -0.57
C ALA A 36 29.83 -15.20 0.63
N ASP A 37 30.93 -15.21 1.39
CA ASP A 37 31.14 -16.18 2.49
C ASP A 37 31.87 -15.60 3.72
N GLY A 38 32.14 -14.30 3.76
CA GLY A 38 32.78 -13.61 4.89
C GLY A 38 34.30 -13.86 5.03
N ALA A 39 34.88 -14.68 4.16
CA ALA A 39 36.29 -15.04 4.22
C ALA A 39 37.20 -13.88 3.80
N LEU A 40 38.40 -13.80 4.38
CA LEU A 40 39.38 -12.78 4.02
C LEU A 40 40.06 -13.10 2.68
N ARG A 41 40.12 -12.10 1.80
CA ARG A 41 40.66 -12.17 0.45
C ARG A 41 41.66 -11.05 0.22
N GLY A 42 42.79 -11.37 -0.42
CA GLY A 42 43.87 -10.43 -0.67
C GLY A 42 43.77 -9.75 -2.03
N TYR A 43 44.33 -8.55 -2.16
CA TYR A 43 44.57 -7.87 -3.43
C TYR A 43 45.71 -6.87 -3.30
N ASP A 44 46.33 -6.49 -4.40
CA ASP A 44 47.30 -5.39 -4.41
C ASP A 44 46.65 -4.13 -4.98
N LEU A 45 47.06 -2.98 -4.46
CA LEU A 45 46.68 -1.68 -4.99
C LEU A 45 47.91 -0.79 -5.13
N ARG A 46 48.02 -0.05 -6.24
CA ARG A 46 49.04 0.97 -6.44
C ARG A 46 48.39 2.32 -6.70
N THR A 47 48.74 3.32 -5.89
CA THR A 47 48.36 4.71 -6.15
C THR A 47 49.35 5.36 -7.10
N PRO A 48 48.93 6.35 -7.91
CA PRO A 48 49.86 7.10 -8.75
C PRO A 48 50.81 7.95 -7.90
N ALA A 49 51.89 8.44 -8.51
CA ALA A 49 52.73 9.48 -7.90
C ALA A 49 51.89 10.70 -7.50
N ARG A 50 52.21 11.32 -6.35
CA ARG A 50 51.50 12.50 -5.82
C ARG A 50 50.00 12.26 -5.57
N TYR A 51 49.64 11.07 -5.14
CA TYR A 51 48.29 10.74 -4.72
C TYR A 51 47.83 11.60 -3.53
N ASP A 52 46.63 12.17 -3.63
CA ASP A 52 46.01 13.06 -2.63
C ASP A 52 44.58 12.58 -2.34
N ALA A 53 44.32 12.15 -1.10
CA ALA A 53 43.00 11.67 -0.71
C ALA A 53 41.87 12.73 -0.84
N GLY A 54 42.21 14.02 -1.00
CA GLY A 54 41.26 15.09 -1.30
C GLY A 54 40.83 15.20 -2.78
N ARG A 55 41.44 14.43 -3.69
CA ARG A 55 41.11 14.40 -5.13
C ARG A 55 40.46 13.07 -5.50
N SER A 56 39.78 13.03 -6.65
CA SER A 56 39.16 11.81 -7.17
C SER A 56 39.89 11.30 -8.41
N TYR A 57 40.35 10.04 -8.38
CA TYR A 57 41.20 9.43 -9.41
C TYR A 57 40.44 8.35 -10.20
N PRO A 58 40.70 8.18 -11.51
CA PRO A 58 40.25 7.00 -12.24
C PRO A 58 41.01 5.76 -11.76
N ALA A 59 40.43 4.57 -11.96
CA ALA A 59 41.06 3.32 -11.55
C ALA A 59 40.99 2.24 -12.63
N VAL A 60 41.94 1.31 -12.60
CA VAL A 60 41.96 0.11 -13.45
C VAL A 60 41.99 -1.14 -12.57
N LEU A 61 41.02 -2.02 -12.76
CA LEU A 61 40.97 -3.35 -12.12
C LEU A 61 41.47 -4.40 -13.11
N PHE A 62 42.52 -5.12 -12.73
CA PHE A 62 43.16 -6.15 -13.55
C PHE A 62 42.78 -7.56 -13.12
N LEU A 63 42.41 -8.39 -14.11
CA LEU A 63 42.10 -9.81 -13.95
C LEU A 63 43.15 -10.67 -14.68
N PRO A 64 43.99 -11.44 -13.95
CA PRO A 64 45.03 -12.30 -14.52
C PRO A 64 44.53 -13.40 -15.46
N GLY A 65 45.45 -13.96 -16.27
CA GLY A 65 45.16 -15.14 -17.09
C GLY A 65 45.05 -16.44 -16.28
N ARG A 66 44.76 -17.54 -16.98
CA ARG A 66 44.60 -18.89 -16.40
C ARG A 66 45.77 -19.27 -15.48
N GLY A 67 45.51 -19.45 -14.18
CA GLY A 67 46.51 -19.82 -13.18
C GLY A 67 47.63 -18.80 -12.96
N ALA A 68 47.55 -17.63 -13.59
CA ALA A 68 48.57 -16.60 -13.50
C ALA A 68 48.42 -15.77 -12.22
N PRO A 69 49.52 -15.33 -11.60
CA PRO A 69 49.45 -14.50 -10.42
C PRO A 69 49.26 -13.02 -10.81
N LYS A 70 48.92 -12.16 -9.84
CA LYS A 70 48.64 -10.72 -10.05
C LYS A 70 49.80 -9.96 -10.73
N GLU A 71 51.02 -10.44 -10.56
CA GLU A 71 52.26 -9.84 -11.04
C GLU A 71 52.30 -9.73 -12.58
N THR A 72 51.50 -10.50 -13.32
CA THR A 72 51.47 -10.41 -14.79
C THR A 72 50.98 -9.06 -15.31
N PHE A 73 50.26 -8.29 -14.50
CA PHE A 73 49.84 -6.92 -14.84
C PHE A 73 50.68 -5.84 -14.14
N GLN A 74 51.60 -6.21 -13.25
CA GLN A 74 52.46 -5.28 -12.52
C GLN A 74 53.71 -4.92 -13.32
N LEU A 75 53.50 -4.49 -14.57
CA LEU A 75 54.53 -4.19 -15.55
C LEU A 75 54.97 -2.71 -15.47
N ASP A 76 56.24 -2.44 -15.76
CA ASP A 76 56.79 -1.07 -15.70
C ASP A 76 56.10 -0.13 -16.68
N GLU A 77 55.76 -0.60 -17.88
CA GLU A 77 55.00 0.15 -18.87
C GLU A 77 53.58 0.50 -18.40
N VAL A 78 52.91 -0.38 -17.64
CA VAL A 78 51.59 -0.12 -17.06
C VAL A 78 51.69 0.90 -15.93
N HIS A 79 52.69 0.75 -15.07
CA HIS A 79 52.98 1.69 -13.99
C HIS A 79 53.29 3.09 -14.53
N ALA A 80 54.12 3.19 -15.58
CA ALA A 80 54.49 4.46 -16.19
C ALA A 80 53.28 5.20 -16.77
N GLU A 81 52.39 4.51 -17.48
CA GLU A 81 51.16 5.12 -18.01
C GLU A 81 50.20 5.53 -16.87
N ALA A 82 50.09 4.70 -15.82
CA ALA A 82 49.27 5.02 -14.66
C ALA A 82 49.78 6.26 -13.91
N ASP A 83 51.09 6.35 -13.69
CA ASP A 83 51.73 7.48 -13.01
C ASP A 83 51.64 8.76 -13.86
N ALA A 84 51.81 8.65 -15.18
CA ALA A 84 51.70 9.78 -16.11
C ALA A 84 50.28 10.35 -16.20
N ARG A 85 49.26 9.50 -16.08
CA ARG A 85 47.85 9.88 -16.28
C ARG A 85 47.03 9.90 -14.98
N GLY A 86 47.63 9.55 -13.85
CA GLY A 86 47.03 9.58 -12.52
C GLY A 86 46.00 8.48 -12.27
N TYR A 87 46.28 7.22 -12.61
CA TYR A 87 45.37 6.09 -12.35
C TYR A 87 45.76 5.32 -11.10
N VAL A 88 44.75 4.92 -10.32
CA VAL A 88 44.90 3.89 -9.29
C VAL A 88 44.82 2.52 -9.96
N LEU A 89 45.74 1.61 -9.64
CA LEU A 89 45.75 0.26 -10.19
C LEU A 89 45.37 -0.74 -9.10
N VAL A 90 44.39 -1.59 -9.41
CA VAL A 90 43.89 -2.64 -8.51
C VAL A 90 44.16 -3.98 -9.17
N PHE A 91 44.87 -4.87 -8.47
CA PHE A 91 45.27 -6.18 -8.97
C PHE A 91 44.57 -7.25 -8.13
N TRP A 92 43.54 -7.87 -8.70
CA TRP A 92 42.76 -8.90 -8.03
C TRP A 92 43.55 -10.21 -7.91
N ILE A 93 43.30 -10.95 -6.82
CA ILE A 93 43.87 -12.27 -6.55
C ILE A 93 42.72 -13.27 -6.39
N GLY A 94 42.76 -14.35 -7.16
CA GLY A 94 41.77 -15.43 -7.06
C GLY A 94 41.85 -16.25 -5.79
N ARG A 95 40.95 -17.21 -5.64
CA ARG A 95 41.02 -18.22 -4.57
C ARG A 95 42.01 -19.32 -4.95
N LEU A 96 42.74 -19.89 -3.98
CA LEU A 96 43.53 -21.09 -4.23
C LEU A 96 42.59 -22.29 -4.39
N VAL A 97 42.61 -22.94 -5.55
CA VAL A 97 41.86 -24.17 -5.84
C VAL A 97 42.72 -25.40 -5.53
N SER A 98 44.03 -25.30 -5.77
CA SER A 98 45.05 -26.25 -5.33
C SER A 98 46.38 -25.51 -5.08
N PRO A 99 47.39 -26.12 -4.44
CA PRO A 99 48.65 -25.43 -4.16
C PRO A 99 49.27 -24.82 -5.42
N GLY A 100 49.39 -23.49 -5.45
CA GLY A 100 49.94 -22.75 -6.58
C GLY A 100 48.97 -22.49 -7.74
N LEU A 101 47.71 -22.94 -7.66
CA LEU A 101 46.71 -22.74 -8.69
C LEU A 101 45.56 -21.84 -8.20
N TRP A 102 45.49 -20.65 -8.78
CA TRP A 102 44.43 -19.68 -8.50
C TRP A 102 43.21 -19.93 -9.38
N SER A 103 42.02 -19.74 -8.82
CA SER A 103 40.75 -19.76 -9.54
C SER A 103 40.73 -18.63 -10.55
N THR A 104 40.28 -18.96 -11.76
CA THR A 104 40.10 -18.02 -12.87
C THR A 104 38.78 -18.30 -13.58
N HIS A 105 37.75 -18.74 -12.83
CA HIS A 105 36.43 -19.01 -13.39
C HIS A 105 35.69 -17.69 -13.67
N TYR A 106 35.86 -16.69 -12.79
CA TYR A 106 35.26 -15.35 -12.88
C TYR A 106 33.73 -15.35 -12.94
N VAL A 107 33.14 -16.42 -12.41
CA VAL A 107 31.70 -16.62 -12.28
C VAL A 107 31.44 -17.25 -10.94
N ASP A 108 30.27 -16.99 -10.38
CA ASP A 108 29.80 -17.70 -9.20
C ASP A 108 29.18 -19.02 -9.65
N GLY A 109 29.98 -20.08 -9.62
CA GLY A 109 29.66 -21.40 -10.16
C GLY A 109 29.01 -22.35 -9.16
N ALA A 110 28.55 -23.50 -9.67
CA ALA A 110 28.06 -24.61 -8.86
C ALA A 110 29.17 -25.34 -8.08
N ASP A 111 30.42 -25.09 -8.45
CA ASP A 111 31.63 -25.52 -7.74
C ASP A 111 31.83 -24.83 -6.39
N GLY A 112 30.99 -23.82 -6.06
CA GLY A 112 31.04 -23.08 -4.82
C GLY A 112 32.14 -22.02 -4.78
N LEU A 113 32.77 -21.70 -5.93
CA LEU A 113 33.75 -20.61 -6.05
C LEU A 113 33.04 -19.30 -6.39
N PRO A 114 33.04 -18.30 -5.48
CA PRO A 114 32.33 -17.04 -5.69
C PRO A 114 33.23 -15.98 -6.36
N ASP A 115 33.87 -16.34 -7.48
CA ASP A 115 34.88 -15.46 -8.12
C ASP A 115 34.28 -14.11 -8.58
N GLU A 116 33.05 -14.10 -9.12
CA GLU A 116 32.42 -12.84 -9.55
C GLU A 116 32.14 -11.94 -8.35
N ALA A 117 31.56 -12.49 -7.29
CA ALA A 117 31.32 -11.76 -6.05
C ALA A 117 32.62 -11.26 -5.40
N ASP A 118 33.69 -12.04 -5.47
CA ASP A 118 35.00 -11.66 -4.96
C ASP A 118 35.63 -10.53 -5.79
N VAL A 119 35.54 -10.55 -7.13
CA VAL A 119 36.01 -9.45 -7.98
C VAL A 119 35.29 -8.15 -7.64
N LEU A 120 33.95 -8.19 -7.50
CA LEU A 120 33.16 -7.00 -7.15
C LEU A 120 33.44 -6.52 -5.72
N GLY A 121 33.59 -7.44 -4.77
CA GLY A 121 33.94 -7.12 -3.38
C GLY A 121 35.33 -6.47 -3.26
N CYS A 122 36.31 -6.91 -4.07
CA CYS A 122 37.62 -6.28 -4.18
C CYS A 122 37.50 -4.83 -4.67
N LEU A 123 36.70 -4.60 -5.72
CA LEU A 123 36.43 -3.27 -6.23
C LEU A 123 35.76 -2.39 -5.16
N ASP A 124 34.72 -2.90 -4.50
CA ASP A 124 33.99 -2.16 -3.45
C ASP A 124 34.93 -1.76 -2.30
N ASP A 125 35.82 -2.66 -1.87
CA ASP A 125 36.80 -2.36 -0.85
C ASP A 125 37.79 -1.27 -1.30
N ALA A 126 38.30 -1.35 -2.52
CA ALA A 126 39.18 -0.34 -3.09
C ALA A 126 38.50 1.04 -3.18
N LEU A 127 37.25 1.09 -3.65
CA LEU A 127 36.44 2.32 -3.72
C LEU A 127 36.17 2.93 -2.35
N SER A 128 36.07 2.10 -1.30
CA SER A 128 35.81 2.57 0.07
C SER A 128 37.04 3.15 0.77
N ARG A 129 38.26 2.72 0.37
CA ARG A 129 39.52 3.06 1.05
C ARG A 129 40.34 4.12 0.33
N PHE A 130 40.16 4.23 -0.98
CA PHE A 130 40.92 5.14 -1.82
C PHE A 130 39.97 6.10 -2.54
N ALA A 131 40.41 7.34 -2.69
CA ALA A 131 39.75 8.40 -3.42
C ALA A 131 39.68 8.10 -4.94
N VAL A 132 38.87 7.12 -5.30
CA VAL A 132 38.60 6.68 -6.67
C VAL A 132 37.23 7.19 -7.08
N ASP A 133 37.15 7.69 -8.31
CA ASP A 133 35.90 8.01 -8.96
C ASP A 133 35.22 6.72 -9.44
N ALA A 134 34.15 6.32 -8.76
CA ALA A 134 33.38 5.12 -9.12
C ALA A 134 32.81 5.19 -10.56
N ALA A 135 32.68 6.37 -11.17
CA ALA A 135 32.26 6.51 -12.56
C ALA A 135 33.43 6.37 -13.56
N ARG A 136 34.69 6.30 -13.12
CA ARG A 136 35.88 6.16 -13.98
C ARG A 136 36.73 4.94 -13.62
N VAL A 137 36.06 3.81 -13.40
CA VAL A 137 36.68 2.51 -13.16
C VAL A 137 36.70 1.71 -14.47
N HIS A 138 37.87 1.23 -14.86
CA HIS A 138 38.07 0.43 -16.06
C HIS A 138 38.41 -1.02 -15.69
N LEU A 139 37.85 -1.99 -16.38
CA LEU A 139 38.10 -3.41 -16.13
C LEU A 139 38.95 -4.00 -17.27
N VAL A 140 40.06 -4.63 -16.94
CA VAL A 140 40.99 -5.21 -17.92
C VAL A 140 41.29 -6.65 -17.55
N GLY A 141 41.33 -7.53 -18.55
CA GLY A 141 41.82 -8.88 -18.34
C GLY A 141 42.39 -9.52 -19.59
N PHE A 142 43.20 -10.55 -19.38
CA PHE A 142 43.85 -11.32 -20.44
C PHE A 142 43.49 -12.81 -20.34
N SER A 143 43.30 -13.50 -21.47
CA SER A 143 42.95 -14.93 -21.51
C SER A 143 41.69 -15.22 -20.69
N GLN A 144 41.75 -16.12 -19.70
CA GLN A 144 40.64 -16.32 -18.75
C GLN A 144 40.24 -15.04 -18.00
N GLY A 145 41.19 -14.16 -17.67
CA GLY A 145 40.90 -12.85 -17.13
C GLY A 145 40.16 -11.95 -18.11
N GLY A 146 40.40 -12.10 -19.42
CA GLY A 146 39.64 -11.41 -20.47
C GLY A 146 38.19 -11.89 -20.55
N LYS A 147 37.97 -13.21 -20.42
CA LYS A 147 36.63 -13.78 -20.24
C LYS A 147 35.97 -13.18 -18.99
N GLY A 148 36.71 -13.14 -17.88
CA GLY A 148 36.25 -12.51 -16.64
C GLY A 148 35.88 -11.04 -16.83
N ALA A 149 36.69 -10.27 -17.56
CA ALA A 149 36.43 -8.87 -17.84
C ALA A 149 35.12 -8.69 -18.61
N LEU A 150 34.87 -9.51 -19.63
CA LEU A 150 33.60 -9.48 -20.37
C LEU A 150 32.42 -9.93 -19.50
N LEU A 151 32.52 -11.03 -18.77
CA LEU A 151 31.40 -11.54 -17.96
C LEU A 151 31.05 -10.62 -16.80
N VAL A 152 32.03 -10.25 -15.98
CA VAL A 152 31.83 -9.34 -14.85
C VAL A 152 31.32 -7.99 -15.34
N GLY A 153 31.91 -7.47 -16.43
CA GLY A 153 31.50 -6.20 -17.03
C GLY A 153 30.08 -6.22 -17.60
N LEU A 154 29.73 -7.22 -18.41
CA LEU A 154 28.42 -7.29 -19.05
C LEU A 154 27.29 -7.70 -18.08
N LYS A 155 27.61 -8.40 -16.98
CA LYS A 155 26.64 -8.69 -15.91
C LYS A 155 26.43 -7.52 -14.95
N ASN A 156 27.39 -6.59 -14.89
CA ASN A 156 27.38 -5.44 -14.01
C ASN A 156 27.80 -4.17 -14.77
N PRO A 157 27.10 -3.82 -15.88
CA PRO A 157 27.57 -2.77 -16.79
C PRO A 157 27.49 -1.37 -16.18
N ASP A 158 26.78 -1.22 -15.06
CA ASP A 158 26.72 -0.01 -14.25
C ASP A 158 27.86 0.10 -13.24
N ARG A 159 28.87 -0.76 -13.27
CA ARG A 159 30.03 -0.70 -12.37
C ARG A 159 31.28 -0.15 -13.04
N PHE A 160 31.30 -0.05 -14.37
CA PHE A 160 32.51 0.24 -15.13
C PHE A 160 32.29 1.34 -16.17
N ALA A 161 33.32 2.15 -16.37
CA ALA A 161 33.42 3.15 -17.44
C ALA A 161 33.83 2.51 -18.78
N SER A 162 34.58 1.42 -18.74
CA SER A 162 34.88 0.59 -19.90
C SER A 162 35.40 -0.80 -19.50
N VAL A 163 35.34 -1.72 -20.45
CA VAL A 163 35.93 -3.08 -20.33
C VAL A 163 36.92 -3.30 -21.47
N THR A 164 38.07 -3.89 -21.17
CA THR A 164 39.03 -4.36 -22.16
C THR A 164 39.33 -5.84 -21.96
N ALA A 165 39.12 -6.63 -23.01
CA ALA A 165 39.30 -8.07 -22.99
C ALA A 165 40.35 -8.49 -24.02
N GLY A 166 41.51 -8.94 -23.54
CA GLY A 166 42.59 -9.46 -24.36
C GLY A 166 42.55 -10.99 -24.46
N ALA A 167 42.52 -11.51 -25.68
CA ALA A 167 42.47 -12.93 -26.02
C ALA A 167 41.45 -13.79 -25.20
N PRO A 168 40.22 -13.32 -24.93
CA PRO A 168 39.28 -14.04 -24.09
C PRO A 168 38.66 -15.26 -24.78
N PRO A 169 38.46 -16.39 -24.10
CA PRO A 169 37.50 -17.40 -24.51
C PRO A 169 36.07 -16.89 -24.30
N THR A 170 35.32 -16.60 -25.37
CA THR A 170 33.99 -15.97 -25.29
C THR A 170 32.81 -16.93 -25.17
N ASP A 171 33.02 -18.22 -25.44
CA ASP A 171 32.03 -19.30 -25.28
C ASP A 171 32.61 -20.46 -24.47
N ALA A 172 31.98 -20.74 -23.33
CA ALA A 172 32.44 -21.76 -22.41
C ALA A 172 32.34 -23.18 -23.00
N TRP A 173 31.33 -23.49 -23.82
CA TRP A 173 31.23 -24.82 -24.42
C TRP A 173 32.37 -25.07 -25.41
N GLN A 174 32.61 -24.13 -26.33
CA GLN A 174 33.73 -24.26 -27.25
C GLN A 174 35.06 -24.26 -26.49
N GLY A 175 35.17 -23.48 -25.41
CA GLY A 175 36.30 -23.51 -24.50
C GLY A 175 36.51 -24.87 -23.84
N GLN A 176 35.44 -25.51 -23.36
CA GLN A 176 35.49 -26.84 -22.74
C GLN A 176 35.87 -27.93 -23.75
N LEU A 177 35.36 -27.84 -24.98
CA LEU A 177 35.70 -28.78 -26.06
C LEU A 177 37.18 -28.64 -26.46
N TRP A 178 37.67 -27.41 -26.55
CA TRP A 178 39.05 -27.13 -26.92
C TRP A 178 40.06 -27.47 -25.81
N ALA A 179 39.74 -27.13 -24.56
CA ALA A 179 40.62 -27.26 -23.41
C ALA A 179 39.90 -27.92 -22.22
N PRO A 180 39.69 -29.25 -22.23
CA PRO A 180 38.80 -29.93 -21.29
C PRO A 180 39.32 -30.04 -19.84
N ALA A 181 40.62 -29.79 -19.62
CA ALA A 181 41.25 -30.02 -18.31
C ALA A 181 41.28 -28.78 -17.40
N PHE A 182 41.40 -27.56 -17.95
CA PHE A 182 41.42 -26.33 -17.13
C PHE A 182 41.26 -25.02 -17.96
N PRO A 183 40.44 -24.03 -17.51
CA PRO A 183 39.52 -24.14 -16.38
C PRO A 183 38.36 -25.09 -16.71
N ASP A 184 37.88 -25.77 -15.67
CA ASP A 184 36.77 -26.71 -15.82
C ASP A 184 35.43 -25.95 -15.85
N PHE A 185 35.01 -25.52 -17.04
CA PHE A 185 33.72 -24.87 -17.26
C PHE A 185 32.56 -25.81 -16.91
N ARG A 186 32.75 -27.13 -17.04
CA ARG A 186 31.78 -28.13 -16.62
C ARG A 186 31.59 -28.11 -15.10
N SER A 187 32.66 -27.98 -14.32
CA SER A 187 32.59 -27.85 -12.86
C SER A 187 31.82 -26.60 -12.41
N ALA A 188 32.16 -25.43 -12.97
CA ALA A 188 31.44 -24.19 -12.69
C ALA A 188 29.95 -24.25 -13.12
N ALA A 189 29.62 -25.00 -14.18
CA ALA A 189 28.23 -25.25 -14.58
C ALA A 189 27.51 -26.30 -13.71
N GLY A 190 28.25 -27.11 -12.94
CA GLY A 190 27.71 -28.20 -12.13
C GLY A 190 27.38 -29.47 -12.93
N GLY A 191 27.95 -29.63 -14.12
CA GLY A 191 27.75 -30.82 -14.95
C GLY A 191 27.83 -30.58 -16.46
N ASP A 192 27.69 -31.67 -17.21
CA ASP A 192 27.69 -31.64 -18.66
C ASP A 192 26.48 -30.89 -19.22
N SER A 193 26.69 -30.15 -20.32
CA SER A 193 25.59 -29.46 -21.00
C SER A 193 24.57 -30.42 -21.62
N SER A 194 24.91 -31.69 -21.79
CA SER A 194 24.01 -32.75 -22.26
C SER A 194 23.21 -33.43 -21.14
N SER A 195 23.41 -33.03 -19.87
CA SER A 195 22.74 -33.62 -18.71
C SER A 195 21.21 -33.49 -18.72
N GLY A 196 20.66 -32.59 -19.54
CA GLY A 196 19.23 -32.28 -19.57
C GLY A 196 18.74 -31.41 -18.40
N SER A 197 19.60 -31.05 -17.44
CA SER A 197 19.25 -30.12 -16.35
C SER A 197 19.14 -28.68 -16.88
N PRO A 198 17.97 -28.03 -16.74
CA PRO A 198 17.80 -26.63 -17.12
C PRO A 198 18.63 -25.66 -16.26
N GLU A 199 18.95 -26.01 -15.01
CA GLU A 199 19.83 -25.21 -14.16
C GLU A 199 21.28 -25.27 -14.65
N VAL A 200 21.77 -26.47 -14.98
CA VAL A 200 23.11 -26.66 -15.57
C VAL A 200 23.22 -25.89 -16.88
N LEU A 201 22.20 -26.00 -17.75
CA LEU A 201 22.14 -25.25 -19.00
C LEU A 201 22.17 -23.73 -18.77
N SER A 202 21.42 -23.21 -17.81
CA SER A 202 21.42 -21.79 -17.44
C SER A 202 22.81 -21.31 -16.99
N ARG A 203 23.54 -22.13 -16.22
CA ARG A 203 24.91 -21.80 -15.80
C ARG A 203 25.89 -21.82 -16.97
N TRP A 204 25.74 -22.74 -17.92
CA TRP A 204 26.53 -22.72 -19.15
C TRP A 204 26.32 -21.42 -19.94
N TYR A 205 25.07 -20.97 -20.13
CA TYR A 205 24.80 -19.65 -20.69
C TYR A 205 25.43 -18.53 -19.85
N GLY A 206 25.29 -18.63 -18.52
CA GLY A 206 25.81 -17.69 -17.53
C GLY A 206 27.33 -17.51 -17.48
N GLN A 207 28.10 -18.41 -18.10
CA GLN A 207 29.56 -18.35 -18.18
C GLN A 207 30.09 -18.12 -19.61
N SER A 208 29.20 -17.87 -20.57
CA SER A 208 29.54 -17.57 -21.97
C SER A 208 29.24 -16.09 -22.28
N ALA A 209 30.30 -15.27 -22.35
CA ALA A 209 30.19 -13.82 -22.55
C ALA A 209 29.39 -13.43 -23.81
N ARG A 210 29.43 -14.27 -24.86
CA ARG A 210 28.71 -14.02 -26.13
C ARG A 210 27.21 -13.79 -25.94
N PHE A 211 26.58 -14.36 -24.91
CA PHE A 211 25.14 -14.21 -24.68
C PHE A 211 24.76 -12.92 -23.96
N PHE A 212 25.74 -12.22 -23.41
CA PHE A 212 25.58 -11.00 -22.62
C PHE A 212 25.91 -9.72 -23.40
N LEU A 213 26.33 -9.81 -24.66
CA LEU A 213 26.65 -8.64 -25.49
C LEU A 213 25.54 -7.57 -25.52
N PRO A 214 24.23 -7.91 -25.54
CA PRO A 214 23.15 -6.92 -25.42
C PRO A 214 23.24 -6.01 -24.19
N ASN A 215 23.83 -6.48 -23.08
CA ASN A 215 24.00 -5.68 -21.86
C ASN A 215 25.05 -4.57 -22.04
N GLY A 216 25.89 -4.68 -23.07
CA GLY A 216 26.94 -3.74 -23.42
C GLY A 216 26.45 -2.44 -24.05
N ARG A 217 25.13 -2.22 -24.18
CA ARG A 217 24.57 -1.06 -24.88
C ARG A 217 25.18 0.28 -24.46
N ASN A 218 25.41 0.48 -23.17
CA ASN A 218 25.94 1.73 -22.62
C ASN A 218 27.39 1.60 -22.11
N LEU A 219 28.04 0.46 -22.34
CA LEU A 219 29.35 0.12 -21.79
C LEU A 219 30.39 0.05 -22.92
N PRO A 220 31.36 0.96 -22.96
CA PRO A 220 32.48 0.89 -23.90
C PRO A 220 33.30 -0.40 -23.77
N LEU A 221 33.44 -1.14 -24.88
CA LEU A 221 34.21 -2.39 -24.94
C LEU A 221 35.45 -2.26 -25.86
N SER A 222 36.60 -2.76 -25.43
CA SER A 222 37.78 -2.96 -26.30
C SER A 222 38.10 -4.45 -26.34
N LEU A 223 37.93 -5.06 -27.52
CA LEU A 223 38.19 -6.48 -27.72
C LEU A 223 39.49 -6.63 -28.52
N ARG A 224 40.44 -7.40 -27.99
CA ARG A 224 41.77 -7.53 -28.60
C ARG A 224 42.17 -8.99 -28.69
N HIS A 225 42.64 -9.46 -29.85
CA HIS A 225 43.00 -10.88 -30.04
C HIS A 225 44.18 -11.03 -31.00
N GLY A 226 45.14 -11.89 -30.67
CA GLY A 226 46.26 -12.16 -31.57
C GLY A 226 45.84 -13.04 -32.74
N THR A 227 46.16 -12.66 -33.98
CA THR A 227 45.77 -13.47 -35.17
C THR A 227 46.53 -14.79 -35.31
N LEU A 228 47.60 -14.98 -34.52
CA LEU A 228 48.39 -16.23 -34.45
C LEU A 228 48.16 -16.96 -33.12
N ASP A 229 47.11 -16.62 -32.38
CA ASP A 229 46.79 -17.25 -31.10
C ASP A 229 46.43 -18.73 -31.29
N ALA A 230 47.25 -19.63 -30.77
CA ALA A 230 47.01 -21.07 -30.77
C ALA A 230 46.43 -21.59 -29.45
N VAL A 231 46.32 -20.75 -28.42
CA VAL A 231 45.78 -21.12 -27.09
C VAL A 231 44.28 -20.86 -27.04
N VAL A 232 43.83 -19.74 -27.59
CA VAL A 232 42.42 -19.41 -27.84
C VAL A 232 42.29 -19.17 -29.35
N PRO A 233 42.11 -20.25 -30.14
CA PRO A 233 42.30 -20.19 -31.59
C PRO A 233 41.32 -19.26 -32.28
N ASP A 234 41.86 -18.44 -33.18
CA ASP A 234 41.11 -17.65 -34.13
C ASP A 234 40.70 -18.53 -35.34
N SER A 235 39.73 -19.42 -35.14
CA SER A 235 39.27 -20.38 -36.16
C SER A 235 37.75 -20.36 -36.33
N PRO A 236 37.22 -19.75 -37.42
CA PRO A 236 35.79 -19.79 -37.73
C PRO A 236 35.29 -21.19 -38.11
N ALA A 237 36.19 -22.10 -38.51
CA ALA A 237 35.82 -23.44 -38.97
C ALA A 237 35.54 -24.42 -37.83
N LEU A 238 36.27 -24.31 -36.72
CA LEU A 238 36.16 -25.23 -35.59
C LEU A 238 35.51 -24.59 -34.37
N PHE A 239 35.83 -23.32 -34.07
CA PHE A 239 35.40 -22.65 -32.84
C PHE A 239 34.99 -21.18 -33.10
N PRO A 240 33.90 -20.96 -33.85
CA PRO A 240 33.48 -19.64 -34.30
C PRO A 240 33.00 -18.69 -33.18
N TYR A 241 32.94 -19.13 -31.92
CA TYR A 241 32.57 -18.29 -30.79
C TYR A 241 33.58 -18.34 -29.64
N LEU A 242 34.73 -18.95 -29.87
CA LEU A 242 35.76 -19.04 -28.85
C LEU A 242 36.58 -17.75 -28.75
N ASN A 243 36.78 -17.03 -29.86
CA ASN A 243 37.58 -15.79 -29.91
C ASN A 243 36.71 -14.52 -30.04
N THR A 244 37.33 -13.34 -29.96
CA THR A 244 36.60 -12.07 -30.01
C THR A 244 36.15 -11.62 -31.40
N HIS A 245 36.79 -12.06 -32.48
CA HIS A 245 36.50 -11.58 -33.84
C HIS A 245 35.02 -11.78 -34.19
N HIS A 246 34.51 -12.95 -33.82
CA HIS A 246 33.17 -13.40 -34.16
C HIS A 246 32.07 -12.95 -33.20
N VAL A 247 32.43 -12.20 -32.15
CA VAL A 247 31.48 -11.47 -31.30
C VAL A 247 31.60 -9.96 -31.48
N ALA A 248 32.68 -9.46 -32.07
CA ALA A 248 32.91 -8.05 -32.33
C ALA A 248 32.37 -7.61 -33.69
N ASP A 249 32.94 -8.11 -34.80
CA ASP A 249 32.76 -7.51 -36.14
C ASP A 249 32.69 -8.50 -37.32
N THR A 250 32.99 -9.78 -37.14
CA THR A 250 32.71 -10.81 -38.15
C THR A 250 31.28 -11.33 -37.99
N PRO A 251 30.45 -11.41 -39.06
CA PRO A 251 29.03 -11.75 -38.95
C PRO A 251 28.74 -12.94 -38.02
N GLY A 252 27.78 -12.76 -37.11
CA GLY A 252 27.48 -13.74 -36.09
C GLY A 252 26.96 -15.06 -36.69
N PHE A 253 27.44 -16.19 -36.15
CA PHE A 253 27.11 -17.54 -36.64
C PHE A 253 25.84 -18.12 -35.98
N GLY A 254 25.14 -19.04 -36.64
CA GLY A 254 24.13 -19.86 -35.96
C GLY A 254 24.77 -21.11 -35.37
N ASP A 255 24.42 -21.50 -34.15
CA ASP A 255 24.64 -22.87 -33.68
C ASP A 255 23.38 -23.43 -32.99
N ALA A 256 23.45 -24.66 -32.48
CA ALA A 256 22.33 -25.34 -31.82
C ALA A 256 21.77 -24.59 -30.59
N ARG A 257 22.49 -23.57 -30.09
CA ARG A 257 22.12 -22.73 -28.94
C ARG A 257 21.59 -21.36 -29.36
N GLY A 258 21.43 -21.14 -30.67
CA GLY A 258 20.94 -19.90 -31.27
C GLY A 258 22.04 -19.05 -31.91
N ARG A 259 21.63 -17.95 -32.54
CA ARG A 259 22.54 -16.95 -33.11
C ARG A 259 22.89 -15.90 -32.07
N THR A 260 24.17 -15.57 -31.95
CA THR A 260 24.64 -14.41 -31.19
C THR A 260 24.84 -13.24 -32.15
N PRO A 261 24.19 -12.09 -31.95
CA PRO A 261 24.52 -10.88 -32.69
C PRO A 261 25.87 -10.34 -32.24
N THR A 262 26.66 -9.87 -33.20
CA THR A 262 27.93 -9.19 -32.95
C THR A 262 27.71 -7.79 -32.39
N LEU A 263 28.74 -7.18 -31.79
CA LEU A 263 28.70 -5.77 -31.39
C LEU A 263 28.47 -4.84 -32.59
N LEU A 264 29.01 -5.16 -33.76
CA LEU A 264 28.76 -4.42 -35.00
C LEU A 264 27.28 -4.46 -35.42
N GLU A 265 26.64 -5.63 -35.37
CA GLU A 265 25.22 -5.78 -35.69
C GLU A 265 24.33 -5.06 -34.67
N LEU A 266 24.67 -5.17 -33.38
CA LEU A 266 23.97 -4.46 -32.30
C LEU A 266 24.09 -2.93 -32.45
N ALA A 267 25.29 -2.41 -32.72
CA ALA A 267 25.52 -0.99 -32.95
C ALA A 267 24.81 -0.48 -34.23
N SER A 268 24.72 -1.32 -35.26
CA SER A 268 23.99 -0.99 -36.50
C SER A 268 22.48 -0.93 -36.29
N ALA A 269 21.94 -1.80 -35.43
CA ALA A 269 20.51 -1.85 -35.12
C ALA A 269 20.08 -0.77 -34.10
N ASP A 270 21.01 -0.25 -33.30
CA ASP A 270 20.77 0.76 -32.26
C ASP A 270 21.82 1.88 -32.35
N PRO A 271 21.67 2.82 -33.31
CA PRO A 271 22.61 3.92 -33.50
C PRO A 271 22.76 4.76 -32.22
N GLY A 272 23.98 4.80 -31.67
CA GLY A 272 24.28 5.45 -30.38
C GLY A 272 24.34 4.50 -29.19
N GLY A 273 24.09 3.20 -29.39
CA GLY A 273 24.39 2.12 -28.45
C GLY A 273 25.64 1.34 -28.84
N TYR A 274 26.09 0.48 -27.92
CA TYR A 274 27.17 -0.50 -28.10
C TYR A 274 28.49 0.12 -28.57
N PRO A 275 29.07 1.10 -27.86
CA PRO A 275 30.38 1.64 -28.23
C PRO A 275 31.46 0.57 -28.07
N PHE A 276 32.18 0.24 -29.15
CA PHE A 276 33.28 -0.72 -29.09
C PHE A 276 34.44 -0.40 -30.04
N GLU A 277 35.62 -0.92 -29.72
CA GLU A 277 36.74 -1.09 -30.66
C GLU A 277 37.17 -2.57 -30.68
N ALA A 278 37.66 -3.02 -31.83
CA ALA A 278 38.27 -4.33 -32.00
C ALA A 278 39.67 -4.20 -32.60
N ARG A 279 40.65 -4.96 -32.07
CA ARG A 279 42.05 -4.92 -32.54
C ARG A 279 42.65 -6.31 -32.67
N TYR A 280 43.31 -6.56 -33.79
CA TYR A 280 43.81 -7.89 -34.13
C TYR A 280 45.31 -7.86 -34.50
N PRO A 281 46.21 -7.69 -33.52
CA PRO A 281 47.65 -7.67 -33.80
C PRO A 281 48.15 -9.01 -34.34
N VAL A 282 49.20 -8.97 -35.17
CA VAL A 282 49.94 -10.17 -35.60
C VAL A 282 50.80 -10.66 -34.44
N ALA A 283 50.17 -11.39 -33.52
CA ALA A 283 50.76 -11.93 -32.30
C ALA A 283 50.12 -13.26 -31.93
N GLY A 284 50.85 -14.07 -31.15
CA GLY A 284 50.31 -15.28 -30.53
C GLY A 284 49.49 -14.96 -29.26
N HIS A 285 49.40 -15.91 -28.34
CA HIS A 285 48.76 -15.71 -27.02
C HIS A 285 49.66 -14.91 -26.05
N ASP A 286 50.07 -13.71 -26.45
CA ASP A 286 50.99 -12.85 -25.69
C ASP A 286 50.29 -11.61 -25.11
N GLN A 287 50.32 -11.47 -23.77
CA GLN A 287 49.62 -10.39 -23.08
C GLN A 287 50.14 -9.00 -23.46
N ARG A 288 51.46 -8.82 -23.57
CA ARG A 288 52.05 -7.50 -23.81
C ARG A 288 51.79 -7.02 -25.24
N ALA A 289 51.80 -7.93 -26.21
CA ALA A 289 51.48 -7.64 -27.60
C ALA A 289 49.98 -7.37 -27.84
N VAL A 290 49.09 -8.09 -27.14
CA VAL A 290 47.63 -7.94 -27.28
C VAL A 290 47.11 -6.73 -26.47
N LEU A 291 47.73 -6.43 -25.33
CA LEU A 291 47.33 -5.36 -24.42
C LEU A 291 48.48 -4.36 -24.18
N PRO A 292 48.99 -3.67 -25.23
CA PRO A 292 50.04 -2.68 -25.05
C PRO A 292 49.57 -1.55 -24.15
N ALA A 293 50.34 -1.26 -23.10
CA ALA A 293 49.94 -0.37 -22.00
C ALA A 293 49.44 0.99 -22.51
N ARG A 294 50.20 1.67 -23.36
CA ARG A 294 49.82 2.98 -23.91
C ARG A 294 48.44 2.97 -24.56
N GLU A 295 48.14 1.98 -25.40
CA GLU A 295 46.84 1.88 -26.08
C GLU A 295 45.69 1.53 -25.13
N LEU A 296 45.95 0.83 -24.02
CA LEU A 296 44.94 0.62 -22.98
C LEU A 296 44.54 1.95 -22.36
N PHE A 297 45.52 2.74 -21.92
CA PHE A 297 45.27 4.02 -21.29
C PHE A 297 44.75 5.09 -22.25
N ASP A 298 45.09 5.02 -23.54
CA ASP A 298 44.45 5.82 -24.58
C ASP A 298 42.96 5.47 -24.73
N PHE A 299 42.61 4.19 -24.66
CA PHE A 299 41.21 3.77 -24.65
C PHE A 299 40.48 4.23 -23.38
N PHE A 300 41.11 4.27 -22.21
CA PHE A 300 40.43 4.75 -20.99
C PHE A 300 40.13 6.26 -21.02
N GLY A 301 40.96 7.02 -21.74
CA GLY A 301 40.89 8.48 -21.82
C GLY A 301 39.48 9.02 -22.08
N GLY A 302 39.01 9.88 -21.17
CA GLY A 302 37.74 10.60 -21.30
C GLY A 302 36.47 9.78 -21.06
N LYS A 303 36.58 8.47 -20.78
CA LYS A 303 35.40 7.62 -20.54
C LYS A 303 34.94 7.70 -19.09
N SER A 304 33.63 7.78 -18.93
CA SER A 304 32.94 7.69 -17.65
C SER A 304 31.64 6.92 -17.81
N ARG A 305 31.28 6.13 -16.81
CA ARG A 305 29.98 5.45 -16.75
C ARG A 305 28.85 6.49 -16.86
N PRO A 306 27.89 6.32 -17.79
CA PRO A 306 26.76 7.25 -17.88
C PRO A 306 25.90 7.18 -16.61
N ALA A 307 25.59 8.34 -16.04
CA ALA A 307 24.80 8.42 -14.79
C ALA A 307 23.34 8.03 -15.00
N ARG A 308 22.76 8.43 -16.14
CA ARG A 308 21.34 8.22 -16.50
C ARG A 308 21.21 7.98 -18.01
N PRO A 309 21.62 6.80 -18.53
CA PRO A 309 21.43 6.49 -19.94
C PRO A 309 19.93 6.45 -20.26
N ALA A 310 19.50 6.98 -21.41
CA ALA A 310 18.07 7.01 -21.77
C ALA A 310 17.49 5.59 -21.90
N ARG A 311 18.25 4.66 -22.49
CA ARG A 311 17.84 3.27 -22.70
C ARG A 311 18.79 2.29 -22.03
N VAL A 312 18.23 1.30 -21.35
CA VAL A 312 18.95 0.20 -20.71
C VAL A 312 18.47 -1.12 -21.29
N VAL A 313 19.42 -1.98 -21.67
CA VAL A 313 19.15 -3.33 -22.13
C VAL A 313 19.82 -4.29 -21.17
N ALA A 314 19.06 -5.28 -20.71
CA ALA A 314 19.53 -6.28 -19.78
C ALA A 314 19.03 -7.66 -20.17
N ARG A 315 19.90 -8.65 -20.05
CA ARG A 315 19.64 -10.06 -20.27
C ARG A 315 20.42 -10.88 -19.25
N HIS A 316 19.74 -11.83 -18.61
CA HIS A 316 20.36 -12.68 -17.60
C HIS A 316 19.76 -14.09 -17.52
N TRP A 317 20.59 -15.05 -17.08
CA TRP A 317 20.23 -16.48 -16.90
C TRP A 317 20.37 -17.00 -15.47
N ASP A 318 20.98 -16.24 -14.56
CA ASP A 318 21.02 -16.63 -13.14
C ASP A 318 19.76 -16.19 -12.38
N GLY A 319 19.67 -16.63 -11.12
CA GLY A 319 18.56 -16.30 -10.23
C GLY A 319 18.81 -15.07 -9.37
N ARG A 320 19.90 -14.33 -9.59
CA ARG A 320 20.24 -13.15 -8.81
C ARG A 320 19.60 -11.91 -9.44
N GLU A 321 19.11 -11.02 -8.60
CA GLU A 321 18.76 -9.68 -9.04
C GLU A 321 20.04 -8.90 -9.36
N ARG A 322 20.07 -8.26 -10.52
CA ARG A 322 21.23 -7.51 -11.01
C ARG A 322 20.83 -6.10 -11.40
N ARG A 323 21.67 -5.15 -11.04
CA ARG A 323 21.47 -3.74 -11.35
C ARG A 323 22.07 -3.40 -12.71
N PHE A 324 21.33 -2.55 -13.43
CA PHE A 324 21.67 -1.98 -14.72
C PHE A 324 21.28 -0.49 -14.69
N TYR A 325 22.21 0.34 -14.21
CA TYR A 325 22.07 1.80 -14.10
C TYR A 325 20.94 2.21 -13.14
N TRP A 326 19.78 2.58 -13.67
CA TRP A 326 18.58 2.98 -12.93
C TRP A 326 17.52 1.86 -12.84
N MET A 327 17.82 0.68 -13.39
CA MET A 327 16.93 -0.49 -13.41
C MET A 327 17.61 -1.67 -12.71
N SER A 328 16.82 -2.59 -12.15
CA SER A 328 17.27 -3.95 -11.81
C SER A 328 16.45 -4.99 -12.58
N LEU A 329 17.11 -6.08 -12.94
CA LEU A 329 16.51 -7.25 -13.56
C LEU A 329 16.67 -8.45 -12.62
N SER A 330 15.56 -9.14 -12.36
CA SER A 330 15.47 -10.37 -11.58
C SER A 330 14.74 -11.45 -12.39
N ARG A 331 14.79 -12.70 -11.90
CA ARG A 331 13.94 -13.79 -12.40
C ARG A 331 12.77 -14.05 -11.46
N THR A 332 11.60 -14.34 -12.02
CA THR A 332 10.39 -14.72 -11.27
C THR A 332 10.18 -16.24 -11.18
N GLY A 333 11.00 -17.05 -11.87
CA GLY A 333 10.89 -18.52 -11.92
C GLY A 333 12.24 -19.26 -11.81
N PRO A 334 12.22 -20.59 -11.68
CA PRO A 334 13.41 -21.44 -11.47
C PRO A 334 14.32 -21.46 -12.71
N LEU A 335 15.63 -21.69 -12.58
CA LEU A 335 16.55 -21.67 -13.72
C LEU A 335 16.16 -22.72 -14.78
N ASP A 336 15.68 -22.27 -15.95
CA ASP A 336 15.03 -23.10 -16.98
C ASP A 336 15.75 -23.06 -18.34
N GLY A 337 16.91 -22.41 -18.42
CA GLY A 337 17.67 -22.19 -19.65
C GLY A 337 17.16 -21.02 -20.50
N VAL A 338 16.03 -20.41 -20.14
CA VAL A 338 15.46 -19.24 -20.83
C VAL A 338 15.97 -17.94 -20.18
N PRO A 339 16.44 -16.95 -20.96
CA PRO A 339 16.84 -15.67 -20.39
C PRO A 339 15.64 -14.88 -19.84
N ALA A 340 15.83 -14.23 -18.70
CA ALA A 340 15.07 -13.01 -18.42
C ALA A 340 15.71 -11.87 -19.19
N ALA A 341 14.92 -11.09 -19.93
CA ALA A 341 15.44 -9.96 -20.70
C ALA A 341 14.47 -8.77 -20.69
N VAL A 342 15.02 -7.57 -20.75
CA VAL A 342 14.27 -6.32 -20.82
C VAL A 342 15.06 -5.26 -21.60
N SER A 343 14.35 -4.49 -22.41
CA SER A 343 14.75 -3.19 -22.93
C SER A 343 13.83 -2.15 -22.30
N ALA A 344 14.40 -1.23 -21.53
CA ALA A 344 13.68 -0.15 -20.88
C ALA A 344 14.21 1.21 -21.35
N GLU A 345 13.33 2.13 -21.72
CA GLU A 345 13.69 3.49 -22.13
C GLU A 345 12.94 4.53 -21.29
N SER A 346 13.71 5.43 -20.69
CA SER A 346 13.22 6.57 -19.92
C SER A 346 13.18 7.81 -20.83
N VAL A 347 11.99 8.33 -21.07
CA VAL A 347 11.74 9.57 -21.81
C VAL A 347 11.33 10.64 -20.80
N ALA A 348 12.33 11.28 -20.19
CA ALA A 348 12.15 12.16 -19.04
C ALA A 348 11.27 13.38 -19.36
N GLU A 349 11.38 13.95 -20.55
CA GLU A 349 10.63 15.12 -20.99
C GLU A 349 9.12 14.86 -21.07
N ALA A 350 8.73 13.60 -21.31
CA ALA A 350 7.34 13.17 -21.38
C ALA A 350 6.89 12.44 -20.09
N ASN A 351 7.75 12.36 -19.08
CA ASN A 351 7.59 11.50 -17.90
C ASN A 351 7.07 10.11 -18.27
N ARG A 352 7.76 9.44 -19.21
CA ARG A 352 7.33 8.18 -19.81
C ARG A 352 8.39 7.10 -19.74
N LEU A 353 7.95 5.89 -19.40
CA LEU A 353 8.74 4.67 -19.46
C LEU A 353 8.25 3.76 -20.60
N LEU A 354 9.14 3.36 -21.50
CA LEU A 354 8.86 2.35 -22.53
C LEU A 354 9.48 1.03 -22.10
N LEU A 355 8.72 -0.06 -22.14
CA LEU A 355 9.16 -1.39 -21.73
C LEU A 355 8.89 -2.44 -22.81
N ASP A 356 9.91 -3.25 -23.07
CA ASP A 356 9.80 -4.47 -23.85
C ASP A 356 10.59 -5.57 -23.15
N ALA A 357 9.89 -6.55 -22.60
CA ALA A 357 10.47 -7.62 -21.80
C ALA A 357 10.11 -9.01 -22.33
N SER A 358 10.95 -10.00 -22.01
CA SER A 358 10.73 -11.40 -22.37
C SER A 358 11.25 -12.34 -21.29
N GLY A 359 10.78 -13.58 -21.36
CA GLY A 359 11.08 -14.60 -20.37
C GLY A 359 10.49 -14.26 -18.98
N PRO A 360 10.93 -14.97 -17.94
CA PRO A 360 10.42 -14.81 -16.57
C PRO A 360 11.11 -13.62 -15.88
N SER A 361 10.94 -12.42 -16.44
CA SER A 361 11.59 -11.19 -15.99
C SER A 361 10.81 -10.49 -14.88
N GLY A 362 11.49 -10.17 -13.80
CA GLY A 362 11.04 -9.20 -12.80
C GLY A 362 11.85 -7.92 -12.95
N VAL A 363 11.19 -6.82 -13.24
CA VAL A 363 11.84 -5.53 -13.53
C VAL A 363 11.56 -4.55 -12.41
N LEU A 364 12.60 -3.92 -11.87
CA LEU A 364 12.50 -2.80 -10.93
C LEU A 364 13.10 -1.56 -11.59
N VAL A 365 12.36 -0.45 -11.59
CA VAL A 365 12.82 0.85 -12.11
C VAL A 365 12.85 1.86 -10.98
N GLY A 366 14.01 2.46 -10.72
CA GLY A 366 14.14 3.59 -9.79
C GLY A 366 13.86 4.91 -10.49
N LEU A 367 12.69 5.50 -10.25
CA LEU A 367 12.21 6.69 -10.96
C LEU A 367 13.14 7.90 -10.82
N PRO A 368 13.63 8.28 -9.61
CA PRO A 368 14.56 9.40 -9.50
C PRO A 368 15.88 9.15 -10.25
N ALA A 369 16.36 7.90 -10.25
CA ALA A 369 17.58 7.54 -10.96
C ALA A 369 17.39 7.56 -12.48
N SER A 370 16.22 7.15 -12.99
CA SER A 370 15.88 7.19 -14.42
C SER A 370 15.48 8.58 -14.91
N GLY A 371 15.24 9.54 -14.00
CA GLY A 371 14.81 10.90 -14.33
C GLY A 371 13.31 11.07 -14.50
N LEU A 372 12.53 10.08 -14.04
CA LEU A 372 11.08 10.12 -14.04
C LEU A 372 10.57 10.68 -12.71
N ASP A 373 9.47 11.41 -12.77
CA ASP A 373 8.85 12.09 -11.63
C ASP A 373 7.62 11.30 -11.14
N ALA A 374 7.70 10.80 -9.91
CA ALA A 374 6.63 10.05 -9.26
C ALA A 374 5.48 10.96 -8.76
N SER A 375 5.69 12.28 -8.72
CA SER A 375 4.70 13.27 -8.26
C SER A 375 3.82 13.82 -9.39
N ALA A 376 4.17 13.54 -10.64
CA ALA A 376 3.42 13.91 -11.84
C ALA A 376 2.80 12.66 -12.50
N PRO A 377 1.83 12.81 -13.41
CA PRO A 377 1.36 11.71 -14.25
C PRO A 377 2.53 11.01 -14.96
N LEU A 378 2.72 9.73 -14.65
CA LEU A 378 3.76 8.86 -15.18
C LEU A 378 3.14 7.87 -16.15
N GLU A 379 3.55 7.93 -17.41
CA GLU A 379 3.06 7.03 -18.46
C GLU A 379 4.01 5.83 -18.61
N VAL A 380 3.46 4.61 -18.60
CA VAL A 380 4.21 3.37 -18.86
C VAL A 380 3.61 2.68 -20.06
N ARG A 381 4.39 2.57 -21.14
CA ARG A 381 3.99 1.83 -22.34
C ARG A 381 4.66 0.47 -22.35
N VAL A 382 3.85 -0.57 -22.49
CA VAL A 382 4.32 -1.96 -22.42
C VAL A 382 4.12 -2.60 -23.78
N ALA A 383 5.20 -2.81 -24.52
CA ALA A 383 5.16 -3.57 -25.77
C ALA A 383 4.95 -5.06 -25.46
N SER A 384 5.91 -5.64 -24.73
CA SER A 384 5.82 -6.98 -24.17
C SER A 384 6.01 -6.91 -22.64
N PRO A 385 5.12 -7.50 -21.82
CA PRO A 385 5.14 -7.31 -20.39
C PRO A 385 6.22 -8.17 -19.72
N PRO A 386 6.93 -7.65 -18.70
CA PRO A 386 7.64 -8.53 -17.78
C PRO A 386 6.62 -9.31 -16.93
N ALA A 387 7.06 -10.39 -16.29
CA ALA A 387 6.20 -11.13 -15.36
C ALA A 387 5.82 -10.28 -14.14
N ARG A 388 6.69 -9.35 -13.74
CA ARG A 388 6.45 -8.35 -12.70
C ARG A 388 7.15 -7.05 -13.03
N LEU A 389 6.47 -5.92 -12.86
CA LEU A 389 7.07 -4.59 -12.91
C LEU A 389 6.95 -3.91 -11.54
N ARG A 390 8.02 -3.31 -11.05
CA ARG A 390 8.05 -2.48 -9.84
C ARG A 390 8.62 -1.11 -10.20
N LEU A 391 7.91 -0.05 -9.84
CA LEU A 391 8.37 1.33 -9.98
C LEU A 391 8.66 1.85 -8.57
N ALA A 392 9.90 2.22 -8.28
CA ALA A 392 10.30 2.75 -6.98
C ALA A 392 10.53 4.26 -7.07
N GLY A 393 9.84 5.04 -6.24
CA GLY A 393 9.95 6.49 -6.21
C GLY A 393 9.05 7.14 -5.17
N PRO A 394 9.21 8.44 -4.91
CA PRO A 394 8.46 9.16 -3.89
C PRO A 394 7.02 9.46 -4.35
N PHE A 395 6.21 8.41 -4.55
CA PHE A 395 4.82 8.56 -4.98
C PHE A 395 3.98 9.25 -3.90
N PRO A 396 3.02 10.13 -4.27
CA PRO A 396 2.06 10.71 -3.33
C PRO A 396 1.19 9.63 -2.68
N PRO A 397 0.62 9.85 -1.48
CA PRO A 397 -0.15 8.84 -0.76
C PRO A 397 -1.36 8.31 -1.54
N GLY A 398 -2.07 9.19 -2.25
CA GLY A 398 -3.16 8.83 -3.15
C GLY A 398 -2.68 8.72 -4.60
N LEU A 399 -2.98 7.60 -5.24
CA LEU A 399 -2.69 7.36 -6.65
C LEU A 399 -3.95 6.91 -7.39
N ALA A 400 -4.12 7.38 -8.62
CA ALA A 400 -5.07 6.86 -9.57
C ALA A 400 -4.28 6.18 -10.71
N LEU A 401 -4.63 4.92 -11.00
CA LEU A 401 -4.11 4.21 -12.16
C LEU A 401 -5.18 4.18 -13.25
N THR A 402 -4.84 4.60 -14.47
CA THR A 402 -5.63 4.26 -15.66
C THR A 402 -4.88 3.27 -16.54
N ARG A 403 -5.62 2.36 -17.16
CA ARG A 403 -5.16 1.44 -18.20
C ARG A 403 -5.91 1.76 -19.48
N ASP A 404 -5.19 2.17 -20.51
CA ASP A 404 -5.75 2.60 -21.81
C ASP A 404 -6.87 3.65 -21.64
N GLY A 405 -6.70 4.54 -20.65
CA GLY A 405 -7.66 5.59 -20.30
C GLY A 405 -8.78 5.18 -19.33
N VAL A 406 -8.92 3.89 -18.99
CA VAL A 406 -9.93 3.38 -18.07
C VAL A 406 -9.37 3.27 -16.66
N LEU A 407 -10.06 3.83 -15.65
CA LEU A 407 -9.64 3.75 -14.25
C LEU A 407 -9.58 2.29 -13.77
N VAL A 408 -8.49 1.93 -13.09
CA VAL A 408 -8.28 0.61 -12.50
C VAL A 408 -8.36 0.74 -10.97
N PRO A 409 -9.33 0.09 -10.30
CA PRO A 409 -9.40 0.10 -8.84
C PRO A 409 -8.24 -0.70 -8.23
N PRO A 410 -7.71 -0.32 -7.05
CA PRO A 410 -6.67 -1.07 -6.35
C PRO A 410 -7.04 -2.55 -6.19
N GLY A 411 -6.09 -3.46 -6.38
CA GLY A 411 -6.37 -4.89 -6.33
C GLY A 411 -5.16 -5.78 -6.63
N PRO A 412 -5.35 -7.09 -6.89
CA PRO A 412 -4.23 -8.01 -7.08
C PRO A 412 -3.33 -7.68 -8.29
N GLY A 413 -3.85 -6.97 -9.29
CA GLY A 413 -3.08 -6.59 -10.49
C GLY A 413 -2.19 -5.34 -10.33
N TYR A 414 -2.47 -4.47 -9.35
CA TYR A 414 -1.55 -3.42 -8.95
C TYR A 414 -1.69 -3.05 -7.47
N ARG A 415 -0.57 -2.89 -6.78
CA ARG A 415 -0.53 -2.54 -5.36
C ARG A 415 0.66 -1.67 -5.02
N ARG A 416 0.56 -0.95 -3.90
CA ARG A 416 1.66 -0.19 -3.33
C ARG A 416 2.36 -1.04 -2.26
N ASP A 417 3.66 -1.23 -2.43
CA ASP A 417 4.53 -1.95 -1.50
C ASP A 417 5.58 -0.96 -0.96
N GLY A 418 5.26 -0.27 0.14
CA GLY A 418 6.10 0.81 0.68
C GLY A 418 6.20 2.02 -0.25
N GLU A 419 7.42 2.33 -0.69
CA GLU A 419 7.71 3.40 -1.67
C GLU A 419 7.65 2.93 -3.14
N ALA A 420 7.26 1.68 -3.40
CA ALA A 420 7.14 1.16 -4.76
C ALA A 420 5.69 0.86 -5.13
N VAL A 421 5.38 0.96 -6.42
CA VAL A 421 4.15 0.42 -7.01
C VAL A 421 4.49 -0.80 -7.85
N THR A 422 3.82 -1.91 -7.57
CA THR A 422 4.00 -3.20 -8.22
C THR A 422 2.84 -3.48 -9.16
N PHE A 423 3.14 -3.96 -10.37
CA PHE A 423 2.18 -4.37 -11.40
C PHE A 423 2.41 -5.83 -11.78
N GLU A 424 1.32 -6.57 -11.87
CA GLU A 424 1.28 -7.97 -12.31
C GLU A 424 0.07 -8.18 -13.25
N ALA A 425 -0.06 -9.39 -13.82
CA ALA A 425 -1.25 -9.74 -14.60
C ALA A 425 -2.52 -9.68 -13.72
N PRO A 426 -3.68 -9.25 -14.25
CA PRO A 426 -3.96 -8.92 -15.65
C PRO A 426 -3.77 -7.44 -16.03
N VAL A 427 -3.37 -6.57 -15.09
CA VAL A 427 -3.17 -5.14 -15.37
C VAL A 427 -1.99 -4.94 -16.31
N LEU A 428 -0.91 -5.67 -16.06
CA LEU A 428 0.26 -5.70 -16.92
C LEU A 428 0.05 -6.71 -18.05
N SER A 429 -0.16 -6.22 -19.28
CA SER A 429 -0.30 -7.07 -20.48
C SER A 429 0.40 -6.46 -21.69
N ALA A 430 0.51 -7.20 -22.79
CA ALA A 430 1.09 -6.68 -24.02
C ALA A 430 0.24 -5.55 -24.62
N GLY A 431 0.90 -4.52 -25.15
CA GLY A 431 0.29 -3.41 -25.87
C GLY A 431 -0.44 -2.36 -25.03
N VAL A 432 -0.35 -2.40 -23.70
CA VAL A 432 -1.09 -1.47 -22.83
C VAL A 432 -0.33 -0.18 -22.56
N THR A 433 -1.09 0.88 -22.31
CA THR A 433 -0.61 2.12 -21.70
C THR A 433 -1.17 2.23 -20.29
N LEU A 434 -0.29 2.29 -19.29
CA LEU A 434 -0.64 2.57 -17.90
C LEU A 434 -0.31 4.03 -17.59
N VAL A 435 -1.17 4.74 -16.88
CA VAL A 435 -0.87 6.09 -16.37
C VAL A 435 -1.09 6.11 -14.86
N LEU A 436 -0.01 6.35 -14.12
CA LEU A 436 -0.06 6.62 -12.68
C LEU A 436 -0.11 8.12 -12.47
N ALA A 437 -1.15 8.62 -11.81
CA ALA A 437 -1.24 10.02 -11.44
C ALA A 437 -1.51 10.17 -9.93
N PRO A 438 -1.13 11.30 -9.32
CA PRO A 438 -1.67 11.67 -8.01
C PRO A 438 -3.20 11.59 -8.06
N ALA A 439 -3.80 10.92 -7.08
CA ALA A 439 -5.26 10.97 -6.95
C ALA A 439 -5.68 12.42 -6.69
N PRO A 440 -6.78 12.90 -7.29
CA PRO A 440 -7.29 14.25 -7.02
C PRO A 440 -7.44 14.47 -5.51
N VAL A 441 -7.05 15.65 -5.02
CA VAL A 441 -7.38 16.09 -3.65
C VAL A 441 -8.91 16.08 -3.56
N GLY A 442 -9.47 15.16 -2.76
CA GLY A 442 -10.92 14.92 -2.74
C GLY A 442 -11.33 13.48 -3.03
N ALA A 443 -10.53 12.67 -3.72
CA ALA A 443 -10.92 11.30 -4.06
C ALA A 443 -11.09 10.44 -2.80
N VAL A 444 -12.33 10.03 -2.53
CA VAL A 444 -12.68 9.08 -1.48
C VAL A 444 -12.32 7.68 -1.97
N ALA A 445 -11.58 6.93 -1.16
CA ALA A 445 -11.33 5.50 -1.38
C ALA A 445 -12.35 4.69 -0.56
N GLU A 446 -12.70 3.48 -1.02
CA GLU A 446 -13.67 2.62 -0.31
C GLU A 446 -13.25 2.31 1.14
N SER A 447 -11.96 2.36 1.44
CA SER A 447 -11.40 2.15 2.78
C SER A 447 -11.36 3.39 3.67
N ASP A 448 -11.66 4.59 3.15
CA ASP A 448 -11.71 5.81 3.96
C ASP A 448 -12.92 5.77 4.91
N LEU A 449 -12.80 6.32 6.11
CA LEU A 449 -13.95 6.50 7.00
C LEU A 449 -14.67 7.80 6.62
N LEU A 450 -16.00 7.78 6.57
CA LEU A 450 -16.83 8.93 6.23
C LEU A 450 -17.73 9.32 7.39
N ALA A 451 -17.56 10.53 7.91
CA ALA A 451 -18.54 11.16 8.78
C ALA A 451 -19.59 11.90 7.92
N PRO A 452 -20.88 11.55 8.01
CA PRO A 452 -21.93 12.11 7.14
C PRO A 452 -22.05 13.64 7.21
N ALA A 453 -21.81 14.21 8.40
CA ALA A 453 -21.75 15.65 8.61
C ALA A 453 -20.99 15.99 9.89
N LEU A 454 -20.08 16.97 9.79
CA LEU A 454 -19.66 17.80 10.91
C LEU A 454 -20.39 19.13 10.85
N VAL A 455 -20.95 19.55 11.98
CA VAL A 455 -21.81 20.73 12.08
C VAL A 455 -21.29 21.68 13.16
N ALA A 456 -21.25 22.96 12.81
CA ALA A 456 -21.09 24.10 13.69
C ALA A 456 -21.92 25.24 13.08
N ALA A 457 -23.24 25.15 13.20
CA ALA A 457 -24.18 26.00 12.48
C ALA A 457 -25.50 26.20 13.24
N GLU A 458 -26.19 27.29 12.91
CA GLU A 458 -27.56 27.56 13.38
C GLU A 458 -28.56 26.63 12.68
N GLY A 459 -29.58 26.19 13.43
CA GLY A 459 -30.69 25.38 12.97
C GLY A 459 -32.03 26.12 13.07
N GLN A 460 -33.13 25.39 12.85
CA GLN A 460 -34.48 25.94 13.04
C GLN A 460 -34.82 26.11 14.52
N ASN A 461 -35.84 26.94 14.81
CA ASN A 461 -36.33 27.25 16.16
C ASN A 461 -35.22 27.70 17.14
N GLY A 462 -34.18 28.39 16.64
CA GLY A 462 -33.08 28.93 17.46
C GLY A 462 -32.11 27.88 18.00
N ALA A 463 -32.12 26.65 17.46
CA ALA A 463 -31.14 25.63 17.79
C ALA A 463 -29.76 25.99 17.23
N ARG A 464 -28.71 25.62 17.95
CA ARG A 464 -27.32 25.71 17.49
C ARG A 464 -26.68 24.33 17.54
N PHE A 465 -26.50 23.73 16.37
CA PHE A 465 -25.95 22.39 16.25
C PHE A 465 -24.43 22.42 16.25
N GLU A 466 -23.86 21.62 17.14
CA GLU A 466 -22.44 21.34 17.26
C GLU A 466 -22.19 19.86 16.95
N SER A 467 -20.95 19.49 16.71
CA SER A 467 -20.57 18.08 16.55
C SER A 467 -19.31 17.76 17.31
N GLU A 468 -19.14 16.51 17.66
CA GLU A 468 -17.91 15.97 18.24
C GLU A 468 -17.53 14.71 17.48
N LEU A 469 -16.35 14.73 16.86
CA LEU A 469 -15.77 13.56 16.23
C LEU A 469 -14.95 12.80 17.27
N LEU A 470 -15.29 11.53 17.50
CA LEU A 470 -14.49 10.61 18.29
C LEU A 470 -13.73 9.68 17.34
N VAL A 471 -12.41 9.55 17.53
CA VAL A 471 -11.56 8.61 16.81
C VAL A 471 -10.86 7.71 17.81
N THR A 472 -10.94 6.40 17.59
CA THR A 472 -10.34 5.38 18.46
C THR A 472 -9.36 4.55 17.66
N ASN A 473 -8.16 4.37 18.22
CA ASN A 473 -7.16 3.45 17.68
C ASN A 473 -7.08 2.22 18.58
N LEU A 474 -7.54 1.08 18.07
CA LEU A 474 -7.53 -0.20 18.79
C LEU A 474 -6.20 -0.96 18.61
N SER A 475 -5.26 -0.45 17.81
CA SER A 475 -3.97 -1.11 17.57
C SER A 475 -2.90 -0.71 18.57
N GLY A 476 -1.88 -1.56 18.69
CA GLY A 476 -0.68 -1.31 19.52
C GLY A 476 0.34 -0.34 18.90
N VAL A 477 0.01 0.34 17.79
CA VAL A 477 0.87 1.32 17.12
C VAL A 477 0.13 2.64 16.95
N ASP A 478 0.84 3.76 16.98
CA ASP A 478 0.23 5.08 16.75
C ASP A 478 -0.37 5.17 15.34
N ALA A 479 -1.52 5.83 15.23
CA ALA A 479 -2.20 6.07 13.97
C ALA A 479 -2.14 7.56 13.61
N ARG A 480 -1.87 7.86 12.33
CA ARG A 480 -2.00 9.19 11.76
C ARG A 480 -3.08 9.21 10.71
N LEU A 481 -4.05 10.09 10.88
CA LEU A 481 -5.16 10.30 9.97
C LEU A 481 -5.04 11.64 9.24
N GLU A 482 -5.51 11.62 8.01
CA GLU A 482 -5.80 12.78 7.19
C GLU A 482 -7.31 13.04 7.23
N ALA A 483 -7.70 14.24 7.66
CA ALA A 483 -9.08 14.70 7.76
C ALA A 483 -9.33 15.74 6.66
N LEU A 484 -10.25 15.46 5.74
CA LEU A 484 -10.57 16.31 4.59
C LEU A 484 -12.05 16.68 4.60
N PHE A 485 -12.37 17.98 4.54
CA PHE A 485 -13.74 18.41 4.25
C PHE A 485 -14.10 18.15 2.79
N LEU A 486 -15.28 17.56 2.59
CA LEU A 486 -15.84 17.33 1.27
C LEU A 486 -16.76 18.50 0.90
N ASP A 487 -16.23 19.72 1.04
CA ASP A 487 -16.89 20.99 0.70
C ASP A 487 -16.48 21.51 -0.69
N GLY A 488 -15.62 20.78 -1.40
CA GLY A 488 -15.08 21.16 -2.72
C GLY A 488 -13.82 22.05 -2.67
N ASP A 489 -13.46 22.60 -1.51
CA ASP A 489 -12.32 23.53 -1.37
C ASP A 489 -11.01 22.81 -1.00
N GLY A 490 -11.05 21.48 -0.78
CA GLY A 490 -9.86 20.66 -0.56
C GLY A 490 -9.15 20.90 0.78
N ARG A 491 -9.87 21.41 1.80
CA ARG A 491 -9.30 21.75 3.11
C ARG A 491 -8.96 20.51 3.93
N LEU A 492 -7.71 20.41 4.36
CA LEU A 492 -7.15 19.20 4.97
C LEU A 492 -6.40 19.48 6.29
N ALA A 493 -6.55 18.58 7.25
CA ALA A 493 -5.88 18.60 8.54
C ALA A 493 -5.35 17.21 8.91
N SER A 494 -4.27 17.17 9.70
CA SER A 494 -3.75 15.91 10.24
C SER A 494 -4.21 15.68 11.68
N ILE A 495 -4.49 14.42 12.02
CA ILE A 495 -4.92 13.97 13.33
C ILE A 495 -4.05 12.79 13.75
N ASP A 496 -3.33 12.92 14.86
CA ASP A 496 -2.61 11.81 15.48
C ASP A 496 -3.45 11.19 16.61
N VAL A 497 -3.55 9.86 16.60
CA VAL A 497 -4.26 9.06 17.61
C VAL A 497 -3.29 8.01 18.15
N PRO A 498 -2.82 8.15 19.41
CA PRO A 498 -1.90 7.20 20.01
C PRO A 498 -2.42 5.75 20.00
N ALA A 499 -1.51 4.79 20.06
CA ALA A 499 -1.83 3.38 20.23
C ALA A 499 -2.80 3.16 21.40
N LEU A 500 -3.78 2.27 21.21
CA LEU A 500 -4.76 1.88 22.24
C LEU A 500 -5.38 3.09 22.97
N SER A 501 -5.83 4.10 22.23
CA SER A 501 -6.38 5.33 22.81
C SER A 501 -7.57 5.89 22.04
N VAL A 502 -8.26 6.83 22.69
CA VAL A 502 -9.40 7.56 22.15
C VAL A 502 -9.09 9.05 22.10
N ARG A 503 -9.49 9.74 21.02
CA ARG A 503 -9.39 11.20 20.87
C ARG A 503 -10.72 11.80 20.42
N ALA A 504 -11.18 12.82 21.14
CA ALA A 504 -12.34 13.60 20.79
C ALA A 504 -11.95 14.95 20.16
N PHE A 505 -12.70 15.38 19.16
CA PHE A 505 -12.49 16.60 18.41
C PHE A 505 -13.81 17.37 18.27
N PRO A 506 -14.05 18.39 19.10
CA PRO A 506 -15.18 19.29 18.93
C PRO A 506 -15.14 19.99 17.58
N SER A 507 -16.30 20.20 16.95
CA SER A 507 -16.40 20.77 15.61
C SER A 507 -15.71 22.14 15.52
N ALA A 508 -15.84 22.99 16.53
CA ALA A 508 -15.13 24.28 16.60
C ALA A 508 -13.60 24.11 16.46
N SER A 509 -13.01 23.06 17.04
CA SER A 509 -11.57 22.80 16.94
C SER A 509 -11.16 22.31 15.55
N LEU A 510 -11.99 21.46 14.91
CA LEU A 510 -11.72 20.95 13.56
C LEU A 510 -11.90 22.03 12.50
N PHE A 511 -13.00 22.79 12.55
CA PHE A 511 -13.22 23.92 11.66
C PHE A 511 -12.09 24.96 11.79
N SER A 512 -11.67 25.29 13.01
CA SER A 512 -10.56 26.21 13.24
C SER A 512 -9.23 25.70 12.66
N ARG A 513 -8.89 24.42 12.83
CA ARG A 513 -7.69 23.80 12.21
C ARG A 513 -7.70 23.87 10.69
N LEU A 514 -8.89 23.90 10.10
CA LEU A 514 -9.13 23.96 8.66
C LEU A 514 -9.34 25.40 8.16
N GLY A 515 -9.19 26.42 9.03
CA GLY A 515 -9.31 27.83 8.66
C GLY A 515 -10.75 28.30 8.43
N LEU A 516 -11.74 27.60 8.99
CA LEU A 516 -13.16 27.94 8.90
C LEU A 516 -13.74 28.34 10.27
N PRO A 517 -14.66 29.32 10.33
CA PRO A 517 -15.31 29.73 11.57
C PRO A 517 -16.44 28.77 12.03
N GLY A 518 -16.88 27.87 11.14
CA GLY A 518 -18.00 26.95 11.33
C GLY A 518 -18.58 26.50 9.99
N GLY A 519 -19.70 25.78 10.00
CA GLY A 519 -20.36 25.28 8.79
C GLY A 519 -20.96 23.89 8.96
N ALA A 520 -21.35 23.27 7.83
CA ALA A 520 -21.85 21.90 7.79
C ALA A 520 -21.27 21.17 6.58
N SER A 521 -20.33 20.24 6.80
CA SER A 521 -19.65 19.52 5.71
C SER A 521 -19.40 18.06 6.09
N PRO A 522 -19.51 17.08 5.17
CA PRO A 522 -19.01 15.73 5.39
C PRO A 522 -17.50 15.76 5.62
N LEU A 523 -17.02 14.79 6.40
CA LEU A 523 -15.59 14.64 6.65
C LEU A 523 -15.13 13.26 6.20
N ARG A 524 -14.08 13.24 5.38
CA ARG A 524 -13.32 12.04 5.07
C ARG A 524 -12.14 11.91 6.02
N LEU A 525 -11.95 10.73 6.58
CA LEU A 525 -10.83 10.34 7.42
C LEU A 525 -10.07 9.20 6.75
N ARG A 526 -8.81 9.44 6.41
CA ARG A 526 -7.91 8.43 5.81
C ARG A 526 -6.76 8.12 6.75
N VAL A 527 -6.58 6.86 7.10
CA VAL A 527 -5.39 6.42 7.85
C VAL A 527 -4.18 6.44 6.90
N THR A 528 -3.21 7.29 7.21
CA THR A 528 -1.98 7.50 6.41
C THR A 528 -0.76 6.80 7.01
N ALA A 529 -0.82 6.47 8.29
CA ALA A 529 0.12 5.60 9.00
C ALA A 529 -0.60 4.88 10.14
N GLY A 530 -0.19 3.65 10.46
CA GLY A 530 -0.85 2.76 11.44
C GLY A 530 -1.68 1.66 10.78
N ASP A 531 -2.52 0.97 11.56
CA ASP A 531 -3.42 -0.08 11.07
C ASP A 531 -4.82 0.49 10.77
N PRO A 532 -5.25 0.59 9.50
CA PRO A 532 -6.56 1.12 9.15
C PRO A 532 -7.73 0.23 9.61
N SER A 533 -7.50 -1.07 9.83
CA SER A 533 -8.57 -1.98 10.25
C SER A 533 -8.93 -1.86 11.72
N ALA A 534 -8.04 -1.26 12.51
CA ALA A 534 -8.17 -1.08 13.95
C ALA A 534 -8.66 0.33 14.34
N VAL A 535 -8.96 1.20 13.37
CA VAL A 535 -9.48 2.54 13.63
C VAL A 535 -10.99 2.56 13.48
N VAL A 536 -11.68 2.98 14.55
CA VAL A 536 -13.13 3.23 14.53
C VAL A 536 -13.42 4.67 14.89
N ALA A 537 -14.46 5.25 14.32
CA ALA A 537 -14.80 6.64 14.57
C ALA A 537 -16.31 6.86 14.60
N SER A 538 -16.77 7.80 15.42
CA SER A 538 -18.18 8.21 15.47
C SER A 538 -18.27 9.72 15.52
N THR A 539 -19.38 10.26 15.00
CA THR A 539 -19.66 11.69 15.08
C THR A 539 -20.97 11.89 15.81
N ARG A 540 -20.91 12.58 16.94
CA ARG A 540 -22.11 13.02 17.67
C ARG A 540 -22.51 14.40 17.16
N VAL A 541 -23.78 14.59 16.81
CA VAL A 541 -24.35 15.88 16.41
C VAL A 541 -25.43 16.25 17.41
N PHE A 542 -25.32 17.42 18.04
CA PHE A 542 -26.23 17.80 19.12
C PHE A 542 -26.50 19.30 19.17
N ASN A 543 -27.71 19.66 19.59
CA ASN A 543 -28.10 21.00 19.97
C ASN A 543 -27.78 21.21 21.45
N ARG A 544 -27.22 22.37 21.80
CA ARG A 544 -26.90 22.74 23.19
C ARG A 544 -27.86 23.82 23.67
N LEU A 545 -28.51 23.59 24.82
CA LEU A 545 -29.44 24.57 25.38
C LEU A 545 -28.71 25.68 26.18
N PRO A 546 -29.25 26.91 26.22
CA PRO A 546 -28.69 28.01 27.01
C PRO A 546 -28.55 27.70 28.51
N GLY A 547 -29.42 26.83 29.04
CA GLY A 547 -29.39 26.38 30.42
C GLY A 547 -28.47 25.19 30.70
N GLY A 548 -27.70 24.72 29.70
CA GLY A 548 -26.92 23.47 29.78
C GLY A 548 -27.72 22.23 29.38
N GLY A 549 -27.02 21.12 29.12
CA GLY A 549 -27.60 19.89 28.58
C GLY A 549 -27.68 19.89 27.05
N THR A 550 -27.86 18.71 26.49
CA THR A 550 -27.80 18.48 25.04
C THR A 550 -28.93 17.58 24.54
N TYR A 551 -29.31 17.78 23.27
CA TYR A 551 -30.26 16.97 22.51
C TYR A 551 -29.62 16.57 21.18
N GLY A 552 -29.46 15.29 20.88
CA GLY A 552 -28.68 14.88 19.72
C GLY A 552 -28.66 13.40 19.36
N LEU A 553 -28.03 13.12 18.21
CA LEU A 553 -27.79 11.78 17.71
C LEU A 553 -26.30 11.49 17.49
N SER A 554 -25.99 10.23 17.23
CA SER A 554 -24.67 9.81 16.76
C SER A 554 -24.74 9.11 15.41
N PHE A 555 -23.74 9.39 14.57
CA PHE A 555 -23.50 8.69 13.32
C PHE A 555 -22.23 7.85 13.45
N PRO A 556 -22.21 6.62 12.91
CA PRO A 556 -20.94 5.92 12.71
C PRO A 556 -20.18 6.65 11.60
N ALA A 557 -18.87 6.79 11.75
CA ALA A 557 -17.99 7.10 10.63
C ALA A 557 -17.49 5.76 10.05
N GLY A 558 -18.37 5.09 9.30
CA GLY A 558 -18.10 3.81 8.65
C GLY A 558 -17.22 3.97 7.41
N ARG A 559 -16.75 2.85 6.84
CA ARG A 559 -15.95 2.91 5.60
C ARG A 559 -16.83 3.39 4.44
N ALA A 560 -16.25 4.12 3.51
CA ALA A 560 -16.97 4.68 2.37
C ALA A 560 -17.56 3.62 1.43
N GLY A 561 -16.90 2.47 1.35
CA GLY A 561 -17.37 1.29 0.62
C GLY A 561 -18.51 0.56 1.31
N ASP A 562 -18.70 0.81 2.62
CA ASP A 562 -19.76 0.20 3.42
C ASP A 562 -21.03 1.07 3.32
N ASP A 563 -22.20 0.44 3.41
CA ASP A 563 -23.52 1.10 3.39
C ASP A 563 -23.81 1.97 2.14
N LEU A 564 -23.39 1.50 0.96
CA LEU A 564 -23.75 2.09 -0.33
C LEU A 564 -25.03 1.48 -0.91
N LEU A 565 -25.87 2.34 -1.47
CA LEU A 565 -26.93 1.92 -2.38
C LEU A 565 -26.43 2.02 -3.82
N VAL A 566 -26.60 0.95 -4.60
CA VAL A 566 -26.17 0.89 -6.00
C VAL A 566 -27.33 1.00 -6.97
N ALA A 567 -27.06 1.36 -8.23
CA ALA A 567 -28.08 1.47 -9.26
C ALA A 567 -29.00 0.22 -9.33
N GLY A 568 -30.31 0.45 -9.25
CA GLY A 568 -31.34 -0.60 -9.19
C GLY A 568 -31.80 -0.96 -7.78
N GLU A 569 -31.04 -0.60 -6.74
CA GLU A 569 -31.44 -0.83 -5.35
C GLU A 569 -32.41 0.22 -4.82
N ARG A 570 -33.12 -0.19 -3.76
CA ARG A 570 -34.05 0.67 -3.02
C ARG A 570 -33.79 0.54 -1.53
N ALA A 571 -33.95 1.63 -0.80
CA ALA A 571 -33.93 1.65 0.65
C ALA A 571 -35.13 2.40 1.23
N VAL A 572 -35.57 1.97 2.40
CA VAL A 572 -36.65 2.58 3.17
C VAL A 572 -36.07 3.39 4.32
N LEU A 573 -36.55 4.61 4.47
CA LEU A 573 -36.33 5.48 5.62
C LEU A 573 -37.68 5.70 6.31
N PHE A 574 -37.78 5.30 7.57
CA PHE A 574 -39.02 5.46 8.33
C PHE A 574 -39.19 6.91 8.80
N GLY A 575 -40.43 7.39 8.75
CA GLY A 575 -40.82 8.68 9.31
C GLY A 575 -41.00 8.66 10.83
N GLY A 576 -41.19 9.86 11.38
CA GLY A 576 -41.55 10.08 12.79
C GLY A 576 -43.04 9.99 13.08
N ARG A 577 -43.44 10.54 14.24
CA ARG A 577 -44.85 10.81 14.60
C ARG A 577 -45.39 11.96 13.76
N GLY A 578 -46.72 11.99 13.61
CA GLY A 578 -47.49 12.83 12.69
C GLY A 578 -47.07 14.28 12.53
N THR A 579 -47.43 14.85 11.39
CA THR A 579 -47.24 16.27 11.08
C THR A 579 -48.16 17.13 11.96
N PRO A 580 -47.66 18.21 12.60
CA PRO A 580 -46.34 18.84 12.44
C PRO A 580 -45.35 18.51 13.58
N ALA A 581 -45.46 17.40 14.30
CA ALA A 581 -44.64 17.12 15.49
C ALA A 581 -43.15 16.91 15.15
N GLU A 582 -42.86 16.25 14.02
CA GLU A 582 -41.51 15.93 13.58
C GLU A 582 -41.34 16.22 12.08
N ARG A 583 -40.11 16.58 11.68
CA ARG A 583 -39.71 16.75 10.28
C ARG A 583 -38.67 15.71 9.89
N VAL A 584 -38.68 15.28 8.63
CA VAL A 584 -37.74 14.28 8.13
C VAL A 584 -36.86 14.86 7.04
N ASN A 585 -35.55 14.83 7.28
CA ASN A 585 -34.54 15.26 6.33
C ASN A 585 -33.80 14.03 5.79
N VAL A 586 -33.42 14.06 4.52
CA VAL A 586 -32.63 13.02 3.86
C VAL A 586 -31.38 13.64 3.25
N SER A 587 -30.22 13.16 3.66
CA SER A 587 -28.94 13.47 3.00
C SER A 587 -28.59 12.36 2.03
N LEU A 588 -28.23 12.74 0.80
CA LEU A 588 -27.70 11.86 -0.23
C LEU A 588 -26.28 12.32 -0.58
N PHE A 589 -25.33 11.38 -0.64
CA PHE A 589 -23.92 11.67 -0.91
C PHE A 589 -23.37 10.71 -1.95
N ALA A 590 -22.71 11.23 -2.99
CA ALA A 590 -22.10 10.45 -4.07
C ALA A 590 -20.56 10.39 -3.92
N PRO A 591 -20.00 9.46 -3.11
CA PRO A 591 -18.59 9.48 -2.72
C PRO A 591 -17.58 9.25 -3.85
N PHE A 592 -17.96 8.55 -4.93
CA PHE A 592 -17.00 8.01 -5.89
C PHE A 592 -17.24 8.48 -7.33
N GLU A 593 -18.48 8.41 -7.79
CA GLU A 593 -18.87 8.68 -9.17
C GLU A 593 -20.16 9.51 -9.26
N PRO A 594 -20.47 10.12 -10.42
CA PRO A 594 -21.75 10.77 -10.60
C PRO A 594 -22.87 9.76 -10.37
N SER A 595 -23.87 10.15 -9.57
CA SER A 595 -24.93 9.26 -9.12
C SER A 595 -26.28 9.94 -9.19
N ALA A 596 -27.35 9.16 -9.30
CA ALA A 596 -28.71 9.67 -9.37
C ALA A 596 -29.67 8.79 -8.57
N ALA A 597 -30.69 9.41 -7.98
CA ALA A 597 -31.75 8.71 -7.28
C ALA A 597 -33.10 9.43 -7.40
N ALA A 598 -34.16 8.67 -7.16
CA ALA A 598 -35.50 9.19 -6.93
C ALA A 598 -35.89 8.91 -5.47
N VAL A 599 -36.32 9.94 -4.76
CA VAL A 599 -36.84 9.85 -3.39
C VAL A 599 -38.36 9.94 -3.43
N PHE A 600 -39.03 8.87 -3.03
CA PHE A 600 -40.48 8.75 -3.04
C PHE A 600 -41.04 8.99 -1.64
N VAL A 601 -42.08 9.83 -1.54
CA VAL A 601 -42.90 9.93 -0.33
C VAL A 601 -44.01 8.90 -0.43
N VAL A 602 -44.00 7.89 0.45
CA VAL A 602 -44.94 6.77 0.43
C VAL A 602 -45.81 6.81 1.69
N ALA A 603 -47.13 6.89 1.51
CA ALA A 603 -48.07 6.87 2.62
C ALA A 603 -48.12 5.49 3.30
N ALA A 604 -48.72 5.41 4.50
CA ALA A 604 -48.78 4.17 5.26
C ALA A 604 -49.47 3.02 4.49
N ASP A 605 -50.44 3.34 3.62
CA ASP A 605 -51.16 2.38 2.77
C ASP A 605 -50.37 1.93 1.52
N GLY A 606 -49.14 2.42 1.34
CA GLY A 606 -48.26 2.11 0.21
C GLY A 606 -48.45 3.00 -1.01
N THR A 607 -49.34 4.00 -0.96
CA THR A 607 -49.52 4.94 -2.08
C THR A 607 -48.36 5.95 -2.16
N THR A 608 -47.73 6.06 -3.33
CA THR A 608 -46.74 7.12 -3.60
C THR A 608 -47.44 8.45 -3.79
N ARG A 609 -47.06 9.46 -3.00
CA ARG A 609 -47.64 10.82 -3.05
C ARG A 609 -46.79 11.81 -3.82
N GLU A 610 -45.48 11.72 -3.68
CA GLU A 610 -44.52 12.66 -4.25
C GLU A 610 -43.25 11.93 -4.67
N THR A 611 -42.53 12.49 -5.65
CA THR A 611 -41.23 11.98 -6.10
C THR A 611 -40.29 13.14 -6.36
N VAL A 612 -39.13 13.11 -5.71
CA VAL A 612 -38.05 14.08 -5.89
C VAL A 612 -36.89 13.39 -6.60
N ALA A 613 -36.56 13.83 -7.81
CA ALA A 613 -35.38 13.35 -8.52
C ALA A 613 -34.14 14.13 -8.11
N VAL A 614 -33.02 13.42 -7.91
CA VAL A 614 -31.74 13.98 -7.49
C VAL A 614 -30.64 13.45 -8.40
N SER A 615 -29.79 14.36 -8.88
CA SER A 615 -28.55 14.04 -9.59
C SER A 615 -27.38 14.67 -8.84
N LEU A 616 -26.31 13.91 -8.66
CA LEU A 616 -25.13 14.29 -7.88
C LEU A 616 -23.87 14.11 -8.73
N ALA A 617 -23.00 15.12 -8.74
CA ALA A 617 -21.62 14.99 -9.18
C ALA A 617 -20.80 14.16 -8.17
N PRO A 618 -19.60 13.66 -8.55
CA PRO A 618 -18.70 13.01 -7.60
C PRO A 618 -18.38 13.95 -6.43
N LEU A 619 -18.40 13.41 -5.22
CA LEU A 619 -18.19 14.12 -3.95
C LEU A 619 -19.27 15.15 -3.62
N GLU A 620 -20.38 15.18 -4.35
CA GLU A 620 -21.50 16.05 -4.04
C GLU A 620 -22.40 15.43 -2.97
N ARG A 621 -22.77 16.25 -1.98
CA ARG A 621 -23.83 15.95 -1.02
C ARG A 621 -24.98 16.94 -1.20
N VAL A 622 -26.20 16.42 -1.23
CA VAL A 622 -27.43 17.22 -1.07
C VAL A 622 -28.20 16.78 0.17
N GLN A 623 -28.88 17.72 0.81
CA GLN A 623 -29.87 17.42 1.85
C GLN A 623 -31.25 17.93 1.40
N LEU A 624 -32.21 17.03 1.38
CA LEU A 624 -33.63 17.32 1.18
C LEU A 624 -34.27 17.47 2.55
N ASN A 625 -34.96 18.59 2.78
CA ASN A 625 -35.52 18.92 4.09
C ASN A 625 -37.04 18.71 4.11
N ASP A 626 -37.54 18.29 5.27
CA ASP A 626 -38.96 18.25 5.61
C ASP A 626 -39.86 17.50 4.60
N LEU A 627 -39.35 16.38 4.07
CA LEU A 627 -39.99 15.63 2.97
C LEU A 627 -41.34 14.99 3.35
N LEU A 628 -41.65 14.88 4.66
CA LEU A 628 -42.91 14.30 5.14
C LEU A 628 -43.90 15.35 5.67
N ALA A 629 -43.66 16.65 5.48
CA ALA A 629 -44.48 17.74 6.06
C ALA A 629 -45.99 17.65 5.77
N ALA A 630 -46.38 17.10 4.61
CA ALA A 630 -47.78 16.95 4.19
C ALA A 630 -48.27 15.48 4.24
N ALA A 631 -47.47 14.57 4.81
CA ALA A 631 -47.78 13.15 4.87
C ALA A 631 -48.47 12.78 6.19
N PRO A 632 -49.42 11.81 6.18
CA PRO A 632 -50.05 11.31 7.39
C PRO A 632 -49.09 10.40 8.16
N ASP A 633 -49.46 10.11 9.41
CA ASP A 633 -48.75 9.17 10.28
C ASP A 633 -48.50 7.82 9.60
N GLY A 634 -47.29 7.28 9.81
CA GLY A 634 -46.86 6.02 9.21
C GLY A 634 -46.34 6.14 7.78
N ALA A 635 -46.26 7.34 7.22
CA ALA A 635 -45.54 7.58 5.97
C ALA A 635 -44.04 7.27 6.11
N ARG A 636 -43.44 6.86 4.99
CA ARG A 636 -42.01 6.56 4.85
C ARG A 636 -41.45 7.22 3.60
N LEU A 637 -40.13 7.26 3.51
CA LEU A 637 -39.44 7.63 2.29
C LEU A 637 -38.82 6.37 1.67
N GLU A 638 -38.88 6.26 0.35
CA GLU A 638 -38.13 5.24 -0.40
C GLU A 638 -37.11 5.92 -1.29
N VAL A 639 -35.83 5.58 -1.14
CA VAL A 639 -34.75 6.06 -2.02
C VAL A 639 -34.47 4.96 -3.03
N ALA A 640 -34.68 5.23 -4.32
CA ALA A 640 -34.31 4.33 -5.41
C ALA A 640 -33.14 4.90 -6.19
N VAL A 641 -32.03 4.18 -6.24
CA VAL A 641 -30.84 4.61 -6.99
C VAL A 641 -31.03 4.27 -8.46
N THR A 642 -30.93 5.27 -9.32
CA THR A 642 -31.16 5.12 -10.77
C THR A 642 -29.85 5.06 -11.54
N ALA A 643 -28.75 5.61 -11.01
CA ALA A 643 -27.40 5.51 -11.57
C ALA A 643 -26.33 5.66 -10.48
N GLY A 644 -25.16 5.03 -10.67
CA GLY A 644 -24.01 5.16 -9.77
C GLY A 644 -24.20 4.49 -8.42
N ARG A 645 -23.47 5.00 -7.41
CA ARG A 645 -23.46 4.53 -6.01
C ARG A 645 -23.51 5.73 -5.07
N LEU A 646 -24.43 5.70 -4.11
CA LEU A 646 -24.56 6.78 -3.13
C LEU A 646 -24.87 6.27 -1.72
N GLN A 647 -24.51 7.07 -0.72
CA GLN A 647 -24.94 6.89 0.66
C GLN A 647 -26.20 7.71 0.93
N ALA A 648 -27.11 7.16 1.74
CA ALA A 648 -28.34 7.83 2.14
C ALA A 648 -28.51 7.81 3.66
N TYR A 649 -28.75 8.97 4.26
CA TYR A 649 -28.98 9.12 5.70
C TYR A 649 -30.26 9.90 5.96
N GLY A 650 -31.18 9.30 6.73
CA GLY A 650 -32.36 10.00 7.24
C GLY A 650 -32.12 10.55 8.63
N THR A 651 -32.65 11.74 8.89
CA THR A 651 -32.71 12.32 10.23
C THR A 651 -34.13 12.80 10.48
N VAL A 652 -34.77 12.27 11.52
CA VAL A 652 -36.06 12.76 11.99
C VAL A 652 -35.78 13.73 13.12
N VAL A 653 -36.37 14.92 13.07
CA VAL A 653 -36.09 16.00 14.02
C VAL A 653 -37.38 16.50 14.64
N SER A 654 -37.40 16.61 15.97
CA SER A 654 -38.50 17.23 16.70
C SER A 654 -38.68 18.69 16.27
N ASN A 655 -39.93 19.10 16.04
CA ASN A 655 -40.29 20.51 15.84
C ASN A 655 -40.53 21.26 17.15
N SER A 656 -40.33 20.61 18.31
CA SER A 656 -40.34 21.27 19.61
C SER A 656 -39.08 22.15 19.81
N PRO A 657 -39.03 22.99 20.86
CA PRO A 657 -37.84 23.77 21.20
C PRO A 657 -36.57 22.94 21.43
N THR A 658 -36.68 21.63 21.70
CA THR A 658 -35.50 20.76 21.87
C THR A 658 -34.72 20.60 20.56
N ASN A 659 -35.42 20.64 19.42
CA ASN A 659 -34.89 20.25 18.10
C ASN A 659 -34.21 18.88 18.11
N ASP A 660 -34.66 18.00 19.00
CA ASP A 660 -34.00 16.71 19.20
C ASP A 660 -34.07 15.84 17.94
N PRO A 661 -32.92 15.40 17.40
CA PRO A 661 -32.88 14.56 16.23
C PRO A 661 -32.59 13.09 16.57
N PHE A 662 -33.20 12.17 15.84
CA PHE A 662 -32.81 10.76 15.82
C PHE A 662 -32.58 10.26 14.40
N ARG A 663 -31.80 9.19 14.26
CA ARG A 663 -31.43 8.65 12.95
C ARG A 663 -32.54 7.78 12.39
N SER A 664 -32.87 7.95 11.11
CA SER A 664 -33.64 6.97 10.36
C SER A 664 -32.69 6.32 9.34
N PRO A 665 -32.16 5.12 9.60
CA PRO A 665 -31.20 4.48 8.71
C PRO A 665 -31.87 4.09 7.39
N ALA A 666 -31.14 4.20 6.28
CA ALA A 666 -31.61 3.74 4.97
C ALA A 666 -31.57 2.22 4.91
N LEU A 667 -32.67 1.56 5.27
CA LEU A 667 -32.74 0.11 5.27
C LEU A 667 -32.97 -0.40 3.85
N ALA A 668 -31.96 -1.00 3.24
CA ALA A 668 -32.06 -1.59 1.91
C ALA A 668 -33.18 -2.64 1.87
N VAL A 669 -34.00 -2.65 0.83
CA VAL A 669 -35.09 -3.64 0.67
C VAL A 669 -34.53 -5.06 0.61
N SER A 670 -33.30 -5.23 0.11
CA SER A 670 -32.56 -6.49 0.12
C SER A 670 -32.19 -6.99 1.53
N SER A 671 -32.18 -6.12 2.54
CA SER A 671 -31.94 -6.47 3.94
C SER A 671 -33.20 -6.97 4.67
N ALA A 672 -34.37 -6.98 4.01
CA ALA A 672 -35.60 -7.47 4.61
C ALA A 672 -35.45 -8.92 5.07
N ALA A 673 -35.86 -9.19 6.31
CA ALA A 673 -35.68 -10.48 6.95
C ALA A 673 -36.97 -10.95 7.62
N ALA A 674 -37.09 -12.27 7.80
CA ALA A 674 -38.23 -12.90 8.46
C ALA A 674 -38.13 -12.85 10.00
N SER A 675 -36.96 -12.56 10.56
CA SER A 675 -36.73 -12.55 12.01
C SER A 675 -35.83 -11.38 12.40
N TRP A 676 -36.23 -10.63 13.43
CA TRP A 676 -35.51 -9.48 13.96
C TRP A 676 -35.52 -9.48 15.49
N THR A 677 -34.46 -8.94 16.10
CA THR A 677 -34.39 -8.61 17.53
C THR A 677 -34.34 -7.10 17.71
N VAL A 678 -35.22 -6.55 18.56
CA VAL A 678 -35.23 -5.14 18.97
C VAL A 678 -34.78 -5.08 20.44
N PRO A 679 -33.54 -4.64 20.74
CA PRO A 679 -32.88 -4.99 22.00
C PRO A 679 -33.36 -4.22 23.24
N ALA A 680 -33.79 -2.97 23.10
CA ALA A 680 -33.99 -2.04 24.23
C ALA A 680 -35.34 -1.31 24.14
N VAL A 681 -36.43 -2.05 24.27
CA VAL A 681 -37.78 -1.48 24.36
C VAL A 681 -38.16 -1.19 25.81
N ALA A 682 -38.90 -0.11 26.05
CA ALA A 682 -39.34 0.28 27.38
C ALA A 682 -40.74 0.91 27.36
N ALA A 683 -41.42 0.84 28.50
CA ALA A 683 -42.61 1.61 28.82
C ALA A 683 -42.64 1.81 30.34
N GLY A 684 -42.17 2.95 30.83
CA GLY A 684 -42.09 3.20 32.27
C GLY A 684 -41.22 4.39 32.64
N GLU A 685 -41.14 4.66 33.93
CA GLU A 685 -40.30 5.73 34.48
C GLU A 685 -38.81 5.38 34.41
N GLY A 686 -37.99 6.38 34.12
CA GLY A 686 -36.54 6.33 34.22
C GLY A 686 -36.01 7.25 35.32
N LYS A 687 -34.71 7.56 35.26
CA LYS A 687 -34.10 8.53 36.19
C LYS A 687 -34.55 9.97 35.85
N ASN A 688 -34.43 10.85 36.84
CA ASN A 688 -34.58 12.31 36.68
C ASN A 688 -35.92 12.71 36.03
N GLY A 689 -37.02 12.03 36.37
CA GLY A 689 -38.37 12.36 35.92
C GLY A 689 -38.69 12.01 34.46
N ALA A 690 -37.79 11.33 33.74
CA ALA A 690 -38.08 10.89 32.37
C ALA A 690 -39.05 9.72 32.34
N VAL A 691 -39.99 9.73 31.39
CA VAL A 691 -40.82 8.57 31.05
C VAL A 691 -40.38 8.03 29.70
N PHE A 692 -39.95 6.77 29.67
CA PHE A 692 -39.53 6.09 28.46
C PHE A 692 -40.70 5.31 27.82
N SER A 693 -40.80 5.36 26.50
CA SER A 693 -41.68 4.51 25.69
C SER A 693 -40.96 4.11 24.40
N SER A 694 -41.36 3.01 23.75
CA SER A 694 -40.75 2.59 22.48
C SER A 694 -41.78 2.41 21.38
N ASP A 695 -41.52 3.03 20.23
CA ASP A 695 -42.32 2.86 19.03
C ASP A 695 -41.68 1.76 18.15
N LEU A 696 -42.51 0.94 17.50
CA LEU A 696 -42.06 -0.06 16.52
C LEU A 696 -42.70 0.21 15.15
N LEU A 697 -41.89 0.28 14.10
CA LEU A 697 -42.33 0.43 12.72
C LEU A 697 -41.91 -0.80 11.92
N LEU A 698 -42.88 -1.36 11.18
CA LEU A 698 -42.70 -2.53 10.34
C LEU A 698 -43.13 -2.20 8.91
N ALA A 699 -42.28 -2.48 7.92
CA ALA A 699 -42.63 -2.33 6.52
C ALA A 699 -42.48 -3.68 5.79
N VAL A 700 -43.53 -4.11 5.10
CA VAL A 700 -43.49 -5.28 4.22
C VAL A 700 -43.22 -4.78 2.80
N PRO A 701 -42.07 -5.09 2.18
CA PRO A 701 -41.81 -4.70 0.80
C PRO A 701 -42.91 -5.16 -0.17
N GLY A 702 -43.12 -4.40 -1.25
CA GLY A 702 -44.12 -4.71 -2.28
C GLY A 702 -43.84 -6.02 -3.04
N GLY A 703 -44.82 -6.52 -3.80
CA GLY A 703 -44.66 -7.69 -4.69
C GLY A 703 -45.57 -8.90 -4.39
N GLY A 704 -46.52 -8.79 -3.45
CA GLY A 704 -47.55 -9.81 -3.21
C GLY A 704 -48.87 -9.17 -2.74
N THR A 705 -49.97 -9.90 -2.81
CA THR A 705 -51.32 -9.39 -2.46
C THR A 705 -51.80 -9.80 -1.07
N SER A 706 -51.20 -10.82 -0.45
CA SER A 706 -51.57 -11.28 0.90
C SER A 706 -50.86 -10.48 1.99
N PRO A 707 -51.51 -10.21 3.15
CA PRO A 707 -50.83 -9.63 4.30
C PRO A 707 -49.78 -10.59 4.88
N ALA A 708 -48.74 -10.05 5.50
CA ALA A 708 -47.77 -10.80 6.30
C ALA A 708 -48.32 -11.01 7.71
N THR A 709 -48.16 -12.22 8.24
CA THR A 709 -48.48 -12.57 9.63
C THR A 709 -47.25 -12.32 10.47
N VAL A 710 -47.31 -11.34 11.37
CA VAL A 710 -46.17 -10.91 12.19
C VAL A 710 -46.44 -11.25 13.66
N GLY A 711 -45.66 -12.18 14.20
CA GLY A 711 -45.58 -12.48 15.62
C GLY A 711 -44.55 -11.59 16.30
N ILE A 712 -44.94 -10.94 17.39
CA ILE A 712 -44.09 -10.12 18.24
C ILE A 712 -44.03 -10.76 19.62
N THR A 713 -42.84 -11.14 20.07
CA THR A 713 -42.61 -11.69 21.42
C THR A 713 -41.81 -10.70 22.25
N PHE A 714 -42.40 -10.19 23.34
CA PHE A 714 -41.69 -9.39 24.32
C PHE A 714 -40.97 -10.29 25.33
N ARG A 715 -39.67 -10.03 25.53
CA ARG A 715 -38.79 -10.65 26.52
C ARG A 715 -38.47 -9.64 27.61
N PRO A 716 -39.16 -9.69 28.76
CA PRO A 716 -38.91 -8.80 29.89
C PRO A 716 -37.49 -8.97 30.46
N GLN A 717 -36.84 -7.86 30.82
CA GLN A 717 -35.51 -7.91 31.44
C GLN A 717 -35.53 -8.37 32.92
N ASP A 718 -36.70 -8.36 33.56
CA ASP A 718 -36.88 -8.76 34.97
C ASP A 718 -36.96 -10.29 35.15
N GLY A 719 -36.87 -11.05 34.05
CA GLY A 719 -36.97 -12.51 34.04
C GLY A 719 -38.40 -13.05 34.01
N SER A 720 -39.41 -12.19 33.92
CA SER A 720 -40.80 -12.61 33.73
C SER A 720 -40.96 -13.42 32.42
N PRO A 721 -41.95 -14.33 32.34
CA PRO A 721 -42.18 -15.13 31.12
C PRO A 721 -42.43 -14.25 29.89
N PRO A 722 -41.94 -14.65 28.70
CA PRO A 722 -42.20 -13.91 27.46
C PRO A 722 -43.70 -13.80 27.14
N LEU A 723 -44.08 -12.67 26.55
CA LEU A 723 -45.46 -12.39 26.11
C LEU A 723 -45.50 -12.29 24.60
N ALA A 724 -46.50 -12.88 23.95
CA ALA A 724 -46.62 -12.90 22.49
C ALA A 724 -47.90 -12.22 22.01
N ALA A 725 -47.78 -11.48 20.92
CA ALA A 725 -48.88 -10.87 20.19
C ALA A 725 -48.70 -11.16 18.69
N GLU A 726 -49.80 -11.18 17.94
CA GLU A 726 -49.78 -11.37 16.49
C GLU A 726 -50.56 -10.25 15.83
N LEU A 727 -50.07 -9.78 14.68
CA LEU A 727 -50.74 -8.76 13.87
C LEU A 727 -50.50 -8.99 12.38
N LEU A 728 -51.41 -8.48 11.57
CA LEU A 728 -51.31 -8.52 10.12
C LEU A 728 -50.74 -7.22 9.57
N VAL A 729 -49.73 -7.31 8.70
CA VAL A 729 -49.16 -6.17 7.97
C VAL A 729 -49.39 -6.37 6.46
N PRO A 730 -50.27 -5.58 5.82
CA PRO A 730 -50.49 -5.69 4.38
C PRO A 730 -49.20 -5.45 3.57
N ALA A 731 -49.05 -6.15 2.45
CA ALA A 731 -47.89 -5.99 1.59
C ALA A 731 -47.81 -4.57 0.99
N GLY A 732 -46.61 -4.01 0.91
CA GLY A 732 -46.38 -2.63 0.45
C GLY A 732 -46.70 -1.54 1.49
N THR A 733 -47.23 -1.90 2.65
CA THR A 733 -47.65 -0.95 3.70
C THR A 733 -46.64 -0.83 4.84
N THR A 734 -46.77 0.24 5.61
CA THR A 734 -46.07 0.43 6.88
C THR A 734 -47.07 0.29 8.03
N ARG A 735 -46.71 -0.50 9.04
CA ARG A 735 -47.42 -0.55 10.33
C ARG A 735 -46.57 0.14 11.40
N ALA A 736 -47.04 1.30 11.87
CA ALA A 736 -46.49 1.95 13.05
C ALA A 736 -47.26 1.51 14.30
N ILE A 737 -46.55 1.18 15.37
CA ILE A 737 -47.08 0.77 16.67
C ILE A 737 -46.44 1.66 17.73
N PRO A 738 -47.01 2.85 17.97
CA PRO A 738 -46.53 3.74 19.02
C PRO A 738 -46.63 3.07 20.39
N ASP A 739 -45.62 3.23 21.25
CA ASP A 739 -45.63 2.64 22.60
C ASP A 739 -46.01 1.14 22.60
N VAL A 740 -45.21 0.36 21.89
CA VAL A 740 -45.45 -1.04 21.56
C VAL A 740 -45.78 -1.91 22.77
N LEU A 741 -45.19 -1.62 23.95
CA LEU A 741 -45.49 -2.37 25.17
C LEU A 741 -46.86 -2.02 25.72
N ARG A 742 -47.27 -0.75 25.78
CA ARG A 742 -48.64 -0.40 26.22
C ARG A 742 -49.69 -0.89 25.24
N GLN A 743 -49.42 -0.88 23.94
CA GLN A 743 -50.40 -1.31 22.93
C GLN A 743 -50.58 -2.82 22.85
N LEU A 744 -49.49 -3.59 22.86
CA LEU A 744 -49.53 -5.04 22.64
C LEU A 744 -49.47 -5.85 23.94
N PHE A 745 -48.85 -5.30 24.98
CA PHE A 745 -48.57 -6.01 26.24
C PHE A 745 -48.92 -5.16 27.49
N PRO A 746 -50.13 -4.56 27.58
CA PRO A 746 -50.47 -3.61 28.64
C PRO A 746 -50.31 -4.19 30.06
N ALA A 747 -50.51 -5.50 30.22
CA ALA A 747 -50.35 -6.20 31.51
C ALA A 747 -48.89 -6.25 32.00
N SER A 748 -47.91 -6.00 31.13
CA SER A 748 -46.49 -5.96 31.49
C SER A 748 -46.00 -4.57 31.88
N VAL A 749 -46.80 -3.51 31.68
CA VAL A 749 -46.36 -2.13 31.91
C VAL A 749 -46.54 -1.75 33.39
N PRO A 750 -45.54 -1.15 34.06
CA PRO A 750 -44.26 -0.70 33.52
C PRO A 750 -43.22 -1.82 33.36
N SER A 751 -42.52 -1.85 32.23
CA SER A 751 -41.44 -2.82 31.97
C SER A 751 -40.49 -2.36 30.86
N ALA A 752 -39.36 -3.06 30.74
CA ALA A 752 -38.38 -2.91 29.67
C ALA A 752 -37.76 -4.27 29.32
N GLY A 753 -37.20 -4.40 28.13
CA GLY A 753 -36.66 -5.65 27.63
C GLY A 753 -36.38 -5.62 26.13
N ALA A 754 -36.52 -6.76 25.46
CA ALA A 754 -36.32 -6.89 24.02
C ALA A 754 -37.58 -7.43 23.31
N LEU A 755 -37.71 -7.18 22.01
CA LEU A 755 -38.72 -7.81 21.16
C LEU A 755 -38.07 -8.77 20.18
N ASP A 756 -38.65 -9.95 20.01
CA ASP A 756 -38.42 -10.81 18.85
C ASP A 756 -39.58 -10.65 17.88
N VAL A 757 -39.27 -10.18 16.67
CA VAL A 757 -40.25 -10.02 15.59
C VAL A 757 -40.04 -11.14 14.58
N ARG A 758 -41.06 -11.97 14.38
CA ARG A 758 -41.07 -13.07 13.41
C ARG A 758 -42.19 -12.88 12.41
N SER A 759 -41.92 -13.15 11.15
CA SER A 759 -42.87 -12.96 10.07
C SER A 759 -42.80 -14.11 9.08
N ASP A 760 -43.95 -14.50 8.53
CA ASP A 760 -44.04 -15.46 7.43
C ASP A 760 -43.51 -14.88 6.10
N ARG A 761 -43.26 -13.57 6.05
CA ARG A 761 -42.67 -12.84 4.93
C ARG A 761 -41.53 -11.93 5.38
N ALA A 762 -40.55 -11.71 4.52
CA ALA A 762 -39.49 -10.75 4.79
C ALA A 762 -40.08 -9.34 5.01
N LEU A 763 -39.65 -8.68 6.08
CA LEU A 763 -40.02 -7.31 6.42
C LEU A 763 -38.80 -6.51 6.88
N LEU A 764 -38.94 -5.19 6.92
CA LEU A 764 -38.01 -4.26 7.54
C LEU A 764 -38.57 -3.82 8.89
N ALA A 765 -37.73 -3.78 9.92
CA ALA A 765 -38.10 -3.36 11.27
C ALA A 765 -37.25 -2.17 11.72
N PHE A 766 -37.89 -1.19 12.33
CA PHE A 766 -37.23 -0.02 12.89
C PHE A 766 -37.86 0.36 14.24
N GLY A 767 -37.02 0.55 15.26
CA GLY A 767 -37.47 0.90 16.60
C GLY A 767 -37.01 2.30 16.98
N VAL A 768 -37.81 2.98 17.78
CA VAL A 768 -37.46 4.29 18.35
C VAL A 768 -37.75 4.26 19.84
N THR A 769 -36.79 4.66 20.66
CA THR A 769 -37.07 4.95 22.08
C THR A 769 -37.36 6.42 22.23
N ARG A 770 -38.45 6.74 22.90
CA ARG A 770 -38.91 8.09 23.25
C ARG A 770 -38.66 8.34 24.73
N SER A 771 -38.31 9.56 25.07
CA SER A 771 -38.14 10.05 26.44
C SER A 771 -38.89 11.36 26.57
N ASP A 772 -39.79 11.46 27.56
CA ASP A 772 -40.58 12.68 27.82
C ASP A 772 -40.31 13.23 29.23
N PRO A 773 -39.20 13.98 29.41
CA PRO A 773 -38.87 14.70 30.63
C PRO A 773 -39.42 16.14 30.61
N GLU A 774 -39.43 16.81 31.78
CA GLU A 774 -39.86 18.22 31.90
C GLU A 774 -39.06 19.19 31.00
N THR A 775 -37.82 18.84 30.64
CA THR A 775 -36.97 19.65 29.75
C THR A 775 -37.40 19.59 28.28
N GLY A 776 -38.33 18.71 27.93
CA GLY A 776 -38.89 18.53 26.60
C GLY A 776 -38.53 17.19 25.96
N PRO A 777 -39.31 16.76 24.95
CA PRO A 777 -39.24 15.42 24.39
C PRO A 777 -37.91 15.16 23.67
N SER A 778 -37.43 13.93 23.80
CA SER A 778 -36.23 13.39 23.14
C SER A 778 -36.44 11.97 22.62
N SER A 779 -35.57 11.51 21.73
CA SER A 779 -35.69 10.23 21.06
C SER A 779 -34.36 9.68 20.55
N GLN A 780 -34.25 8.36 20.49
CA GLN A 780 -33.15 7.67 19.78
C GLN A 780 -33.69 6.58 18.88
N ASP A 781 -32.94 6.29 17.82
CA ASP A 781 -33.11 5.05 17.08
C ASP A 781 -32.64 3.84 17.88
N LEU A 782 -33.32 2.72 17.65
CA LEU A 782 -32.90 1.40 18.10
C LEU A 782 -32.43 0.61 16.89
N ALA A 783 -31.19 0.11 16.96
CA ALA A 783 -30.66 -0.80 15.96
C ALA A 783 -31.40 -2.15 16.03
N CYS A 784 -32.43 -2.31 15.20
CA CYS A 784 -33.06 -3.60 14.98
C CYS A 784 -32.09 -4.51 14.23
N VAL A 785 -31.82 -5.70 14.78
CA VAL A 785 -30.84 -6.63 14.20
C VAL A 785 -31.57 -7.83 13.59
N PRO A 786 -31.41 -8.11 12.29
CA PRO A 786 -31.99 -9.30 11.69
C PRO A 786 -31.22 -10.55 12.15
N ALA A 787 -31.88 -11.71 12.15
CA ALA A 787 -31.24 -12.96 12.52
C ALA A 787 -30.00 -13.23 11.64
N GLY A 788 -28.87 -13.55 12.27
CA GLY A 788 -27.55 -13.67 11.62
C GLY A 788 -26.69 -12.42 11.72
N GLY A 789 -27.24 -11.27 12.13
CA GLY A 789 -26.51 -10.03 12.39
C GLY A 789 -26.06 -9.86 13.84
N GLU A 790 -26.23 -10.88 14.69
CA GLU A 790 -25.84 -10.81 16.10
C GLU A 790 -24.31 -10.74 16.26
N LEU A 791 -23.85 -10.13 17.35
CA LEU A 791 -22.44 -10.16 17.73
C LEU A 791 -22.06 -11.59 18.11
N THR A 792 -20.85 -11.98 17.71
CA THR A 792 -20.25 -13.28 18.05
C THR A 792 -18.80 -13.11 18.47
N ALA A 793 -18.17 -14.18 18.97
CA ALA A 793 -16.74 -14.17 19.30
C ALA A 793 -15.81 -13.80 18.13
N GLY A 794 -16.25 -14.06 16.89
CA GLY A 794 -15.52 -13.74 15.64
C GLY A 794 -15.98 -12.44 14.98
N SER A 795 -17.07 -11.84 15.45
CA SER A 795 -17.62 -10.56 14.98
C SER A 795 -17.96 -9.64 16.16
N PRO A 796 -16.95 -9.23 16.95
CA PRO A 796 -17.16 -8.25 18.01
C PRO A 796 -17.49 -6.87 17.43
N ALA A 797 -18.04 -6.00 18.28
CA ALA A 797 -18.31 -4.61 17.91
C ALA A 797 -17.84 -3.61 18.96
N ALA A 798 -17.42 -2.44 18.50
CA ALA A 798 -17.14 -1.27 19.31
C ALA A 798 -18.31 -0.29 19.30
N PHE A 799 -18.50 0.39 20.43
CA PHE A 799 -19.46 1.48 20.63
C PHE A 799 -18.66 2.74 21.02
N PRO A 800 -18.22 3.56 20.04
CA PRO A 800 -17.47 4.77 20.31
C PRO A 800 -18.42 5.89 20.77
N GLY A 801 -18.12 6.51 21.91
CA GLY A 801 -18.91 7.61 22.47
C GLY A 801 -19.59 7.29 23.80
N VAL A 802 -19.17 6.22 24.48
CA VAL A 802 -19.65 5.96 25.86
C VAL A 802 -19.05 6.99 26.80
N GLU A 803 -19.83 7.48 27.75
CA GLU A 803 -19.43 8.53 28.69
C GLU A 803 -20.15 8.36 30.04
N GLU A 804 -19.47 8.74 31.12
CA GLU A 804 -20.01 8.69 32.47
C GLU A 804 -19.45 9.83 33.33
N GLY A 805 -20.33 10.64 33.90
CA GLY A 805 -19.95 11.82 34.67
C GLY A 805 -21.13 12.72 34.97
N GLU A 806 -20.85 14.01 35.20
CA GLU A 806 -21.90 15.01 35.44
C GLU A 806 -22.76 15.22 34.18
N ALA A 807 -22.12 15.25 33.00
CA ALA A 807 -22.79 15.53 31.74
C ALA A 807 -23.68 14.40 31.23
N ALA A 808 -23.23 13.14 31.35
CA ALA A 808 -23.94 12.00 30.79
C ALA A 808 -23.66 10.70 31.55
N ARG A 809 -24.50 9.70 31.26
CA ARG A 809 -24.35 8.31 31.70
C ARG A 809 -24.54 7.38 30.51
N THR A 810 -23.97 6.18 30.55
CA THR A 810 -24.17 5.22 29.46
C THR A 810 -24.85 3.95 29.93
N ASN A 811 -25.94 3.56 29.28
CA ASN A 811 -26.57 2.26 29.49
C ASN A 811 -26.23 1.31 28.34
N LEU A 812 -25.91 0.06 28.66
CA LEU A 812 -25.75 -1.03 27.69
C LEU A 812 -26.87 -2.05 27.89
N VAL A 813 -27.55 -2.45 26.81
CA VAL A 813 -28.51 -3.55 26.82
C VAL A 813 -27.96 -4.69 25.98
N LEU A 814 -28.00 -5.90 26.54
CA LEU A 814 -27.58 -7.15 25.92
C LEU A 814 -28.77 -8.10 25.84
N ALA A 815 -29.16 -8.52 24.65
CA ALA A 815 -30.20 -9.52 24.41
C ALA A 815 -29.57 -10.77 23.79
N ASN A 816 -29.61 -11.90 24.49
CA ASN A 816 -29.08 -13.16 23.99
C ASN A 816 -30.12 -13.85 23.10
N ALA A 817 -29.79 -14.05 21.83
CA ALA A 817 -30.59 -14.81 20.87
C ALA A 817 -30.09 -16.26 20.68
N GLY A 818 -29.01 -16.63 21.38
CA GLY A 818 -28.36 -17.94 21.29
C GLY A 818 -28.34 -18.70 22.62
N PRO A 819 -27.42 -19.69 22.75
CA PRO A 819 -27.21 -20.42 24.00
C PRO A 819 -26.59 -19.54 25.08
N ASP A 820 -26.50 -20.06 26.31
CA ASP A 820 -25.78 -19.41 27.41
C ASP A 820 -24.37 -18.96 26.97
N THR A 821 -24.00 -17.74 27.32
CA THR A 821 -22.70 -17.17 26.95
C THR A 821 -22.18 -16.24 28.04
N THR A 822 -20.91 -15.87 27.94
CA THR A 822 -20.30 -14.80 28.74
C THR A 822 -19.84 -13.71 27.79
N VAL A 823 -20.23 -12.47 28.05
CA VAL A 823 -19.89 -11.32 27.22
C VAL A 823 -18.71 -10.60 27.84
N ALA A 824 -17.59 -10.54 27.12
CA ALA A 824 -16.43 -9.73 27.49
C ALA A 824 -16.65 -8.28 27.07
N LEU A 825 -16.41 -7.36 27.98
CA LEU A 825 -16.52 -5.92 27.83
C LEU A 825 -15.15 -5.30 28.05
N ARG A 826 -14.67 -4.49 27.10
CA ARG A 826 -13.41 -3.74 27.23
C ARG A 826 -13.66 -2.26 27.02
N LEU A 827 -13.15 -1.42 27.91
CA LEU A 827 -13.25 0.02 27.79
C LEU A 827 -11.90 0.62 27.38
N LEU A 828 -11.89 1.36 26.28
CA LEU A 828 -10.73 2.13 25.83
C LEU A 828 -10.94 3.61 26.10
N THR A 829 -9.96 4.26 26.72
CA THR A 829 -10.04 5.67 27.12
C THR A 829 -8.89 6.48 26.52
N ALA A 830 -8.88 7.80 26.70
CA ALA A 830 -7.78 8.65 26.25
C ALA A 830 -6.42 8.27 26.87
N ASP A 831 -6.43 7.74 28.10
CA ASP A 831 -5.22 7.34 28.84
C ASP A 831 -4.83 5.87 28.62
N GLY A 832 -5.58 5.14 27.79
CA GLY A 832 -5.33 3.71 27.53
C GLY A 832 -6.51 2.79 27.86
N PRO A 833 -6.31 1.46 27.69
CA PRO A 833 -7.33 0.44 27.97
C PRO A 833 -7.54 0.22 29.46
N ARG A 834 -8.76 -0.12 29.85
CA ARG A 834 -9.12 -0.58 31.21
C ARG A 834 -9.15 -2.10 31.29
N ALA A 835 -9.18 -2.61 32.52
CA ALA A 835 -9.31 -4.05 32.76
C ALA A 835 -10.61 -4.59 32.15
N GLU A 836 -10.55 -5.79 31.57
CA GLU A 836 -11.72 -6.45 31.00
C GLU A 836 -12.73 -6.82 32.09
N VAL A 837 -14.02 -6.64 31.79
CA VAL A 837 -15.15 -7.05 32.63
C VAL A 837 -15.95 -8.11 31.87
N THR A 838 -16.42 -9.14 32.57
CA THR A 838 -17.20 -10.23 31.97
C THR A 838 -18.60 -10.29 32.55
N GLU A 839 -19.61 -10.42 31.69
CA GLU A 839 -21.02 -10.49 32.09
C GLU A 839 -21.65 -11.81 31.62
N PRO A 840 -22.09 -12.70 32.54
CA PRO A 840 -22.80 -13.91 32.18
C PRO A 840 -24.21 -13.59 31.65
N LEU A 841 -24.60 -14.24 30.57
CA LEU A 841 -25.88 -14.00 29.91
C LEU A 841 -26.51 -15.32 29.46
N ALA A 842 -27.59 -15.72 30.14
CA ALA A 842 -28.32 -16.96 29.85
C ALA A 842 -29.05 -16.90 28.50
N ALA A 843 -29.41 -18.05 27.95
CA ALA A 843 -30.16 -18.19 26.72
C ALA A 843 -31.50 -17.45 26.81
N GLY A 844 -31.78 -16.61 25.81
CA GLY A 844 -33.01 -15.80 25.78
C GLY A 844 -33.03 -14.61 26.73
N ALA A 845 -32.06 -14.45 27.64
CA ALA A 845 -32.04 -13.39 28.63
C ALA A 845 -31.80 -12.01 28.02
N VAL A 846 -32.42 -10.98 28.62
CA VAL A 846 -32.17 -9.58 28.34
C VAL A 846 -31.59 -8.93 29.60
N ARG A 847 -30.48 -8.23 29.45
CA ARG A 847 -29.76 -7.60 30.57
C ARG A 847 -29.40 -6.18 30.23
N GLN A 848 -29.86 -5.23 31.06
CA GLN A 848 -29.39 -3.86 31.03
C GLN A 848 -28.32 -3.63 32.11
N LEU A 849 -27.18 -3.09 31.69
CA LEU A 849 -26.12 -2.58 32.55
C LEU A 849 -26.24 -1.05 32.55
N ALA A 850 -26.80 -0.50 33.62
CA ALA A 850 -26.87 0.94 33.80
C ALA A 850 -25.51 1.49 34.22
N SER A 851 -25.13 2.67 33.71
CA SER A 851 -23.81 3.28 33.95
C SER A 851 -22.65 2.32 33.68
N VAL A 852 -22.63 1.69 32.50
CA VAL A 852 -21.72 0.59 32.14
C VAL A 852 -20.23 0.95 32.29
N VAL A 853 -19.88 2.23 32.17
CA VAL A 853 -18.51 2.72 32.33
C VAL A 853 -18.02 2.59 33.78
N ASP A 854 -18.92 2.67 34.77
CA ASP A 854 -18.56 2.55 36.19
C ASP A 854 -18.07 1.12 36.55
N LEU A 855 -18.32 0.12 35.71
CA LEU A 855 -17.80 -1.24 35.90
C LEU A 855 -16.26 -1.32 35.78
N PHE A 856 -15.63 -0.31 35.16
CA PHE A 856 -14.20 -0.32 34.84
C PHE A 856 -13.32 0.46 35.84
N GLY A 857 -13.89 0.87 36.98
CA GLY A 857 -13.19 1.61 38.03
C GLY A 857 -13.34 3.12 37.89
N PRO A 858 -12.27 3.92 38.11
CA PRO A 858 -12.36 5.38 38.07
C PRO A 858 -12.87 5.90 36.71
N ARG A 859 -13.82 6.83 36.76
CA ARG A 859 -14.43 7.43 35.56
C ARG A 859 -13.37 8.12 34.70
N PRO A 860 -13.39 7.93 33.37
CA PRO A 860 -12.51 8.66 32.46
C PRO A 860 -12.86 10.15 32.44
N ALA A 861 -11.90 10.98 32.06
CA ALA A 861 -12.09 12.44 31.99
C ALA A 861 -12.97 12.90 30.79
N GLY A 862 -13.40 11.99 29.93
CA GLY A 862 -14.16 12.30 28.72
C GLY A 862 -14.69 11.03 28.04
N PRO A 863 -15.16 11.12 26.78
CA PRO A 863 -15.74 10.00 26.06
C PRO A 863 -14.72 8.87 25.83
N ALA A 864 -15.23 7.65 25.78
CA ALA A 864 -14.51 6.41 25.64
C ALA A 864 -15.16 5.50 24.59
N THR A 865 -14.53 4.36 24.33
CA THR A 865 -15.05 3.34 23.41
C THR A 865 -15.21 2.01 24.12
N LEU A 866 -16.41 1.45 24.08
CA LEU A 866 -16.72 0.15 24.67
C LEU A 866 -16.69 -0.94 23.59
N VAL A 867 -15.88 -1.96 23.75
CA VAL A 867 -15.86 -3.16 22.89
C VAL A 867 -16.66 -4.26 23.57
N VAL A 868 -17.59 -4.86 22.83
CA VAL A 868 -18.47 -5.95 23.28
C VAL A 868 -18.16 -7.21 22.47
N ARG A 869 -17.74 -8.27 23.15
CA ARG A 869 -17.38 -9.56 22.55
C ARG A 869 -18.07 -10.72 23.26
N PRO A 870 -19.06 -11.35 22.63
CA PRO A 870 -19.64 -12.59 23.15
C PRO A 870 -18.64 -13.75 23.15
N GLY A 871 -18.79 -14.67 24.09
CA GLY A 871 -18.01 -15.90 24.13
C GLY A 871 -18.32 -16.85 22.97
N PRO A 872 -17.52 -17.92 22.79
CA PRO A 872 -17.72 -18.89 21.70
C PRO A 872 -19.15 -19.42 21.64
N GLY A 873 -19.76 -19.40 20.44
CA GLY A 873 -21.14 -19.84 20.21
C GLY A 873 -22.23 -18.86 20.65
N GLY A 874 -21.89 -17.78 21.36
CA GLY A 874 -22.82 -16.72 21.76
C GLY A 874 -23.36 -15.94 20.55
N LYS A 875 -24.63 -15.56 20.62
CA LYS A 875 -25.31 -14.69 19.65
C LYS A 875 -26.01 -13.57 20.39
N VAL A 876 -25.37 -12.41 20.47
CA VAL A 876 -25.85 -11.31 21.32
C VAL A 876 -26.16 -10.09 20.48
N VAL A 877 -27.34 -9.52 20.68
CA VAL A 877 -27.68 -8.20 20.18
C VAL A 877 -27.39 -7.20 21.28
N ALA A 878 -26.54 -6.21 20.99
CA ALA A 878 -26.14 -5.18 21.93
C ALA A 878 -26.58 -3.80 21.46
N ALA A 879 -27.11 -2.99 22.38
CA ALA A 879 -27.43 -1.58 22.13
C ALA A 879 -26.90 -0.73 23.28
N ALA A 880 -26.18 0.34 22.96
CA ALA A 880 -25.70 1.30 23.94
C ALA A 880 -26.33 2.67 23.70
N ALA A 881 -26.66 3.36 24.78
CA ALA A 881 -27.20 4.71 24.74
C ALA A 881 -26.43 5.61 25.70
N ARG A 882 -25.86 6.69 25.17
CA ARG A 882 -25.32 7.79 25.98
C ARG A 882 -26.47 8.72 26.31
N ILE A 883 -26.80 8.85 27.59
CA ILE A 883 -27.94 9.64 28.06
C ILE A 883 -27.42 10.91 28.72
N ASP A 884 -27.84 12.08 28.25
CA ASP A 884 -27.55 13.34 28.90
C ASP A 884 -28.26 13.41 30.26
N ASN A 885 -27.52 13.70 31.33
CA ASN A 885 -28.06 13.63 32.69
C ASN A 885 -29.04 14.77 33.00
N ARG A 886 -28.95 15.89 32.27
CA ARG A 886 -29.77 17.08 32.51
C ARG A 886 -31.05 17.05 31.69
N THR A 887 -30.97 16.60 30.44
CA THR A 887 -32.12 16.55 29.54
C THR A 887 -32.79 15.18 29.47
N ASN A 888 -32.17 14.12 30.01
CA ASN A 888 -32.53 12.73 29.77
C ASN A 888 -32.68 12.35 28.29
N ASP A 889 -32.01 13.09 27.41
CA ASP A 889 -31.91 12.78 26.00
C ASP A 889 -31.05 11.52 25.81
N PRO A 890 -31.62 10.39 25.35
CA PRO A 890 -30.84 9.23 25.00
C PRO A 890 -30.28 9.40 23.58
N THR A 891 -28.97 9.26 23.42
CA THR A 891 -28.31 9.18 22.12
C THR A 891 -27.85 7.76 21.85
N GLY A 892 -28.45 7.09 20.86
CA GLY A 892 -28.07 5.74 20.45
C GLY A 892 -26.65 5.70 19.88
N LEU A 893 -25.85 4.74 20.32
CA LEU A 893 -24.50 4.48 19.81
C LEU A 893 -24.53 3.29 18.86
N VAL A 894 -24.02 3.50 17.65
CA VAL A 894 -24.08 2.50 16.59
C VAL A 894 -22.89 1.54 16.71
N PRO A 895 -23.13 0.22 16.78
CA PRO A 895 -22.04 -0.74 16.83
C PRO A 895 -21.22 -0.69 15.54
N GLN A 896 -19.89 -0.71 15.68
CA GLN A 896 -18.96 -0.78 14.57
C GLN A 896 -18.19 -2.10 14.62
N PRO A 897 -18.12 -2.87 13.52
CA PRO A 897 -17.35 -4.11 13.49
C PRO A 897 -15.87 -3.83 13.81
N VAL A 898 -15.25 -4.69 14.60
CA VAL A 898 -13.81 -4.62 14.88
C VAL A 898 -13.16 -5.98 14.64
N PRO A 899 -11.85 -6.04 14.35
CA PRO A 899 -11.14 -7.31 14.21
C PRO A 899 -11.32 -8.18 15.46
N ALA A 900 -11.51 -9.49 15.26
CA ALA A 900 -11.34 -10.44 16.34
C ALA A 900 -9.84 -10.50 16.67
N ASP A 901 -9.49 -10.17 17.93
CA ASP A 901 -8.10 -10.12 18.44
C ASP A 901 -7.16 -11.18 17.86
#